data_AF-A0A351WGQ9-F1
#
_entry.id   AF-A0A351WGQ9-F1
#
_cell.length_a   1.000
_cell.length_b   1.000
_cell.length_c   1.000
_cell.angle_alpha   90.00
_cell.angle_beta   90.00
_cell.angle_gamma   90.00
#
_symmetry.space_group_name_H-M   'P 1'
#
loop_
_entity.id
_entity.type
_entity.pdbx_description
1 polymer ?
#
loop_
_entity_poly.entity_id
_entity_poly.type
_entity_poly.pdbx_seq_one_letter_code
_entity_poly.pdbx_strand_id
1 'polypeptide(L)'
;MWTGVLAAASAFGQTGEFDRGFAMLRELGLPDVAEAEYVNLTLHGPYSDNSYFFRQMKLTGNAWKLPAATNAAPSTFIVEQSRQLEVYKPAELEKLRQQEAQTQKGPKKKKASGVYFGYGADDRMSGQWRTADLARDLQKIAEYLEKEDSRNFEWQFSSGAAGQIFLFAAQANRKGYGQEASRLVKIVFEKAGDRKRVIAQGINHLADGQYADAYAAFRRTRDWQAYHDALRTLGAKFPIGWQKRGAVQRLIGLLETHLQAGPAPKAAGEGLTDEDQSLAAELASKPKERQPYYTASSPLWILPIKPAPNLPTPPTPSTLERIKARGPSSLPLLMALLDDSYLTEWSIQDAQGLSHSFSFSSVDSMSEEMTDQLFRNMERPATRGDIARILLSPLLLMGSDEARRLDGMNDDEFRAEARSWYDANRTNTVNEWAKKYMEEGQSEQKTAALQYLIEHSKPEELPLLERHIVDDERPERSMSAVMEYAAARGKEAEAFVQGYVEKYWQAKESEMAEYDSLDADARARMQQSSSNEVRQLLAAVTGRSTDEMLMAVAEGREDLEANTLLISQRLKKMDAPAALTAILGAVVKAQEPAIRRQLLYLPLHVPALNRKIMARMTGETPEAAPDMGLHAESWTILANDQRALPETPFEAQPVTVADIAAWTIEKVYGPVQSREEAKALQLLGRRATALTQERARLRVAGKTEAELPPYPSADKVSKEQRESLMERLEQAKTEDVQQAVSAISLDEWLALDNELEKNEALNRKLQPLSLQIVQVETPAHSSAADRFTALKGRPLDRKVVEDLLEYSKQEVGAGQGVLVQILHPSCLDGIRIQIGPPPDAKALYPYGIRLNEEERSVVGWCQVSSLANAKAVWMLPAPSVESPTGKTAEKSLEDELLATALNEAAQELRQGEDRQQIDFWSQIHALVEGQAKATRMASIRFVGVPAADRLSPAKESKNDDQ
;
A
#
# COMPACT_ATOMS: atom_id res chain seq x y z
N MET A 1 -41.59 20.29 -4.54
CA MET A 1 -40.84 19.05 -4.82
C MET A 1 -40.12 18.54 -3.59
N TRP A 2 -39.18 19.30 -2.99
CA TRP A 2 -38.36 18.88 -1.83
C TRP A 2 -39.10 18.63 -0.50
N THR A 3 -40.05 19.50 -0.12
CA THR A 3 -40.97 19.20 0.99
C THR A 3 -41.80 17.95 0.73
N GLY A 4 -42.08 17.65 -0.54
CA GLY A 4 -42.66 16.38 -0.97
C GLY A 4 -41.71 15.19 -0.86
N VAL A 5 -40.40 15.36 -1.12
CA VAL A 5 -39.38 14.31 -0.92
C VAL A 5 -39.31 13.92 0.55
N LEU A 6 -39.15 14.91 1.44
CA LEU A 6 -39.02 14.67 2.88
C LEU A 6 -40.33 14.15 3.49
N ALA A 7 -41.48 14.72 3.11
CA ALA A 7 -42.79 14.26 3.60
C ALA A 7 -43.14 12.86 3.10
N ALA A 8 -42.88 12.56 1.82
CA ALA A 8 -43.11 11.24 1.26
C ALA A 8 -42.16 10.22 1.89
N ALA A 9 -40.88 10.56 2.06
CA ALA A 9 -39.89 9.69 2.71
C ALA A 9 -40.20 9.39 4.18
N SER A 10 -40.76 10.33 4.93
CA SER A 10 -41.26 10.08 6.28
C SER A 10 -42.50 9.18 6.31
N ALA A 11 -43.34 9.22 5.28
CA ALA A 11 -44.56 8.40 5.18
C ALA A 11 -44.30 6.97 4.68
N PHE A 12 -43.23 6.72 3.91
CA PHE A 12 -42.95 5.42 3.27
C PHE A 12 -42.54 4.30 4.24
N GLY A 13 -42.08 4.62 5.45
CA GLY A 13 -41.66 3.61 6.41
C GLY A 13 -42.79 2.80 7.04
N GLN A 14 -44.05 2.99 6.64
CA GLN A 14 -45.20 2.23 7.14
C GLN A 14 -45.71 1.15 6.17
N THR A 15 -45.51 1.29 4.85
CA THR A 15 -46.07 0.35 3.85
C THR A 15 -45.05 -0.63 3.26
N GLY A 16 -43.74 -0.41 3.47
CA GLY A 16 -42.68 -1.29 2.97
C GLY A 16 -42.36 -1.16 1.47
N GLU A 17 -43.04 -0.28 0.75
CA GLU A 17 -42.81 0.00 -0.68
C GLU A 17 -42.03 1.30 -0.87
N PHE A 18 -40.83 1.22 -1.47
CA PHE A 18 -39.91 2.35 -1.64
C PHE A 18 -39.83 2.91 -3.07
N ASP A 19 -40.62 2.37 -4.01
CA ASP A 19 -40.54 2.68 -5.46
C ASP A 19 -40.66 4.16 -5.77
N ARG A 20 -41.53 4.88 -5.05
CA ARG A 20 -41.69 6.33 -5.22
C ARG A 20 -40.47 7.10 -4.74
N GLY A 21 -39.86 6.70 -3.62
CA GLY A 21 -38.60 7.29 -3.16
C GLY A 21 -37.47 7.06 -4.17
N PHE A 22 -37.37 5.86 -4.72
CA PHE A 22 -36.41 5.54 -5.78
C PHE A 22 -36.67 6.33 -7.08
N ALA A 23 -37.93 6.55 -7.46
CA ALA A 23 -38.28 7.41 -8.59
C ALA A 23 -37.80 8.84 -8.39
N MET A 24 -37.92 9.37 -7.18
CA MET A 24 -37.47 10.72 -6.86
C MET A 24 -35.94 10.85 -6.91
N LEU A 25 -35.18 9.82 -6.53
CA LEU A 25 -33.72 9.80 -6.74
C LEU A 25 -33.37 9.83 -8.23
N ARG A 26 -34.13 9.13 -9.08
CA ARG A 26 -33.94 9.20 -10.54
C ARG A 26 -34.27 10.58 -11.11
N GLU A 27 -35.32 11.24 -10.62
CA GLU A 27 -35.61 12.65 -10.97
C GLU A 27 -34.48 13.59 -10.52
N LEU A 28 -33.82 13.29 -9.39
CA LEU A 28 -32.60 13.96 -8.92
C LEU A 28 -31.34 13.52 -9.68
N GLY A 29 -31.47 12.74 -10.75
CA GLY A 29 -30.38 12.32 -11.63
C GLY A 29 -29.52 11.18 -11.10
N LEU A 30 -30.07 10.31 -10.25
CA LEU A 30 -29.47 8.99 -10.03
C LEU A 30 -29.32 8.29 -11.40
N PRO A 31 -28.11 7.86 -11.80
CA PRO A 31 -27.90 7.25 -13.11
C PRO A 31 -28.84 6.04 -13.34
N ASP A 32 -29.44 5.97 -14.53
CA ASP A 32 -30.33 4.87 -14.88
C ASP A 32 -29.51 3.61 -15.22
N VAL A 33 -29.68 2.58 -14.40
CA VAL A 33 -29.01 1.29 -14.57
C VAL A 33 -29.89 0.24 -15.24
N ALA A 34 -31.10 0.58 -15.72
CA ALA A 34 -32.05 -0.40 -16.29
C ALA A 34 -31.40 -1.35 -17.30
N GLU A 35 -30.55 -0.84 -18.19
CA GLU A 35 -29.85 -1.60 -19.23
C GLU A 35 -28.35 -1.87 -18.90
N ALA A 36 -27.88 -1.48 -17.72
CA ALA A 36 -26.46 -1.59 -17.35
C ALA A 36 -26.06 -3.02 -16.90
N GLU A 37 -24.83 -3.45 -17.15
CA GLU A 37 -24.32 -4.71 -16.63
C GLU A 37 -23.70 -4.49 -15.23
N TYR A 38 -24.10 -5.28 -14.21
CA TYR A 38 -23.44 -5.24 -12.91
C TYR A 38 -22.12 -6.00 -12.99
N VAL A 39 -21.01 -5.35 -12.66
CA VAL A 39 -19.65 -5.86 -12.90
C VAL A 39 -18.73 -5.66 -11.71
N ASN A 40 -17.67 -6.47 -11.68
CA ASN A 40 -16.47 -6.24 -10.89
C ASN A 40 -15.46 -5.45 -11.72
N LEU A 41 -15.41 -4.14 -11.52
CA LEU A 41 -14.45 -3.23 -12.14
C LEU A 41 -13.18 -3.11 -11.27
N THR A 42 -12.06 -3.50 -11.87
CA THR A 42 -10.71 -3.26 -11.35
C THR A 42 -10.09 -2.12 -12.13
N LEU A 43 -9.92 -0.96 -11.49
CA LEU A 43 -9.25 0.20 -12.08
C LEU A 43 -7.73 0.07 -11.95
N HIS A 44 -7.03 0.49 -12.99
CA HIS A 44 -5.59 0.75 -13.01
C HIS A 44 -5.42 2.25 -13.17
N GLY A 45 -5.29 2.94 -12.04
CA GLY A 45 -5.46 4.38 -12.00
C GLY A 45 -5.35 4.94 -10.59
N PRO A 46 -5.42 6.27 -10.48
CA PRO A 46 -5.24 6.98 -9.22
C PRO A 46 -6.44 6.86 -8.28
N TYR A 47 -7.61 6.59 -8.88
CA TYR A 47 -8.88 6.40 -8.19
C TYR A 47 -9.10 4.93 -7.80
N SER A 48 -8.09 4.25 -7.26
CA SER A 48 -8.23 2.82 -6.90
C SER A 48 -9.04 2.57 -5.62
N ASP A 49 -9.60 3.60 -4.99
CA ASP A 49 -10.45 3.44 -3.82
C ASP A 49 -11.90 3.19 -4.22
N ASN A 50 -12.20 1.90 -4.47
CA ASN A 50 -13.54 1.42 -4.15
C ASN A 50 -13.76 1.65 -2.66
N SER A 51 -14.92 2.19 -2.27
CA SER A 51 -15.24 2.46 -0.87
C SER A 51 -14.86 1.27 0.01
N TYR A 52 -13.99 1.53 1.00
CA TYR A 52 -13.43 0.51 1.90
C TYR A 52 -14.54 -0.36 2.51
N PHE A 53 -15.72 0.24 2.71
CA PHE A 53 -16.92 -0.40 3.22
C PHE A 53 -17.41 -1.59 2.36
N PHE A 54 -17.60 -1.45 1.04
CA PHE A 54 -18.07 -2.58 0.21
C PHE A 54 -17.02 -3.71 0.10
N ARG A 55 -15.73 -3.40 0.27
CA ARG A 55 -14.67 -4.42 0.30
C ARG A 55 -14.83 -5.37 1.49
N GLN A 56 -15.28 -4.87 2.64
CA GLN A 56 -15.49 -5.69 3.85
C GLN A 56 -16.62 -6.71 3.69
N MET A 57 -17.58 -6.46 2.79
CA MET A 57 -18.70 -7.35 2.50
C MET A 57 -18.36 -8.46 1.49
N LYS A 58 -17.17 -8.41 0.86
CA LYS A 58 -16.72 -9.38 -0.16
C LYS A 58 -17.73 -9.57 -1.29
N LEU A 59 -18.23 -8.44 -1.79
CA LEU A 59 -19.13 -8.41 -2.94
C LEU A 59 -18.42 -8.93 -4.19
N THR A 60 -19.19 -9.54 -5.08
CA THR A 60 -18.71 -10.03 -6.37
C THR A 60 -18.56 -8.89 -7.37
N GLY A 61 -19.33 -7.81 -7.25
CA GLY A 61 -19.27 -6.60 -8.07
C GLY A 61 -19.07 -5.31 -7.27
N ASN A 62 -18.89 -4.20 -7.99
CA ASN A 62 -18.66 -2.85 -7.43
C ASN A 62 -19.04 -1.71 -8.39
N ALA A 63 -19.53 -1.98 -9.60
CA ALA A 63 -19.86 -0.96 -10.58
C ALA A 63 -20.98 -1.41 -11.54
N TRP A 64 -21.58 -0.43 -12.22
CA TRP A 64 -22.55 -0.67 -13.30
C TRP A 64 -21.96 -0.22 -14.63
N LYS A 65 -21.73 -1.14 -15.55
CA LYS A 65 -21.27 -0.82 -16.91
C LYS A 65 -22.47 -0.43 -17.77
N LEU A 66 -22.50 0.81 -18.23
CA LEU A 66 -23.56 1.30 -19.10
C LEU A 66 -23.48 0.67 -20.51
N PRO A 67 -24.61 0.48 -21.19
CA PRO A 67 -24.60 0.03 -22.58
C PRO A 67 -23.86 1.06 -23.43
N ALA A 68 -22.92 0.59 -24.25
CA ALA A 68 -22.12 1.48 -25.07
C ALA A 68 -22.98 2.10 -26.18
N ALA A 69 -22.95 3.42 -26.32
CA ALA A 69 -23.62 4.10 -27.45
C ALA A 69 -23.00 3.71 -28.80
N THR A 70 -21.73 3.30 -28.78
CA THR A 70 -20.99 2.76 -29.93
C THR A 70 -20.12 1.59 -29.46
N ASN A 71 -19.76 0.64 -30.32
CA ASN A 71 -18.81 -0.43 -29.97
C ASN A 71 -17.36 0.07 -29.79
N ALA A 72 -17.12 1.39 -29.76
CA ALA A 72 -15.81 1.99 -29.59
C ALA A 72 -15.49 2.27 -28.11
N ALA A 73 -14.20 2.21 -27.77
CA ALA A 73 -13.69 2.61 -26.45
C ALA A 73 -13.77 4.14 -26.27
N PRO A 74 -13.97 4.66 -25.05
CA PRO A 74 -14.04 3.95 -23.76
C PRO A 74 -15.42 3.35 -23.43
N SER A 75 -15.46 2.43 -22.45
CA SER A 75 -16.70 2.00 -21.80
C SER A 75 -17.03 2.92 -20.63
N THR A 76 -18.31 3.22 -20.40
CA THR A 76 -18.76 4.07 -19.29
C THR A 76 -19.28 3.22 -18.13
N PHE A 77 -18.87 3.56 -16.91
CA PHE A 77 -19.25 2.87 -15.69
C PHE A 77 -19.86 3.86 -14.70
N ILE A 78 -20.84 3.42 -13.92
CA ILE A 78 -21.27 4.08 -12.70
C ILE A 78 -20.53 3.42 -11.53
N VAL A 79 -19.76 4.20 -10.79
CA VAL A 79 -19.09 3.80 -9.55
C VAL A 79 -19.63 4.62 -8.38
N GLU A 80 -19.46 4.13 -7.15
CA GLU A 80 -19.94 4.81 -5.93
C GLU A 80 -21.43 5.23 -6.03
N GLN A 81 -22.18 4.47 -6.81
CA GLN A 81 -23.61 4.59 -7.13
C GLN A 81 -24.07 5.88 -7.81
N SER A 82 -23.16 6.81 -8.09
CA SER A 82 -23.53 8.14 -8.58
C SER A 82 -22.57 8.74 -9.61
N ARG A 83 -21.29 8.34 -9.60
CA ARG A 83 -20.24 8.93 -10.43
C ARG A 83 -20.07 8.17 -11.73
N GLN A 84 -19.94 8.87 -12.85
CA GLN A 84 -19.69 8.25 -14.15
C GLN A 84 -18.21 8.29 -14.53
N LEU A 85 -17.67 7.15 -14.94
CA LEU A 85 -16.27 6.99 -15.31
C LEU A 85 -16.11 6.36 -16.70
N GLU A 86 -15.34 7.01 -17.55
CA GLU A 86 -14.85 6.43 -18.81
C GLU A 86 -13.61 5.57 -18.53
N VAL A 87 -13.69 4.27 -18.86
CA VAL A 87 -12.60 3.31 -18.64
C VAL A 87 -12.26 2.60 -19.95
N TYR A 88 -10.99 2.64 -20.30
CA TYR A 88 -10.41 1.96 -21.45
C TYR A 88 -9.91 0.57 -21.05
N LYS A 89 -9.96 -0.40 -21.96
CA LYS A 89 -9.17 -1.61 -21.76
C LYS A 89 -7.67 -1.26 -21.86
N PRO A 90 -6.79 -1.87 -21.06
CA PRO A 90 -5.36 -1.53 -21.06
C PRO A 90 -4.72 -1.55 -22.45
N ALA A 91 -5.02 -2.57 -23.26
CA ALA A 91 -4.49 -2.70 -24.62
C ALA A 91 -5.00 -1.63 -25.60
N GLU A 92 -6.24 -1.15 -25.42
CA GLU A 92 -6.83 -0.09 -26.26
C GLU A 92 -6.23 1.27 -25.92
N LEU A 93 -6.08 1.57 -24.63
CA LEU A 93 -5.44 2.80 -24.17
C LEU A 93 -3.98 2.87 -24.65
N GLU A 94 -3.26 1.75 -24.58
CA GLU A 94 -1.89 1.66 -25.07
C GLU A 94 -1.82 1.88 -26.60
N LYS A 95 -2.75 1.32 -27.39
CA LYS A 95 -2.85 1.61 -28.83
C LYS A 95 -3.11 3.09 -29.10
N LEU A 96 -4.03 3.72 -28.37
CA LEU A 96 -4.33 5.15 -28.46
C LEU A 96 -3.07 5.98 -28.18
N ARG A 97 -2.35 5.67 -27.11
CA ARG A 97 -1.08 6.32 -26.75
C ARG A 97 -0.02 6.17 -27.84
N GLN A 98 0.07 4.99 -28.46
CA GLN A 98 1.00 4.75 -29.56
C GLN A 98 0.63 5.55 -30.81
N GLN A 99 -0.65 5.66 -31.14
CA GLN A 99 -1.15 6.47 -32.27
C GLN A 99 -0.92 7.98 -32.03
N GLU A 100 -1.20 8.47 -30.83
CA GLU A 100 -0.92 9.84 -30.40
C GLU A 100 0.58 10.16 -30.49
N ALA A 101 1.42 9.22 -30.04
CA ALA A 101 2.86 9.37 -30.14
C ALA A 101 3.38 9.39 -31.59
N GLN A 102 2.71 8.70 -32.52
CA GLN A 102 3.05 8.72 -33.94
C GLN A 102 2.57 10.00 -34.65
N THR A 103 1.44 10.57 -34.23
CA THR A 103 0.84 11.75 -34.85
C THR A 103 1.47 13.07 -34.37
N GLN A 104 2.02 13.10 -33.15
CA GLN A 104 2.80 14.24 -32.67
C GLN A 104 4.18 14.31 -33.37
N LYS A 105 4.22 14.85 -34.60
CA LYS A 105 5.45 15.15 -35.39
C LYS A 105 6.24 16.36 -34.84
N GLY A 106 6.43 16.45 -33.53
CA GLY A 106 7.30 17.44 -32.89
C GLY A 106 8.73 16.91 -32.71
N PRO A 107 9.74 17.77 -32.40
CA PRO A 107 11.05 17.30 -31.97
C PRO A 107 10.84 16.27 -30.88
N LYS A 108 11.41 15.07 -31.04
CA LYS A 108 11.21 13.89 -30.18
C LYS A 108 11.30 14.28 -28.71
N LYS A 109 10.17 14.69 -28.10
CA LYS A 109 10.06 14.82 -26.65
C LYS A 109 10.24 13.40 -26.17
N LYS A 110 11.37 13.14 -25.49
CA LYS A 110 11.68 11.83 -24.91
C LYS A 110 10.39 11.34 -24.23
N LYS A 111 9.92 10.17 -24.65
CA LYS A 111 8.68 9.57 -24.16
C LYS A 111 8.72 9.56 -22.64
N ALA A 112 7.94 10.43 -22.00
CA ALA A 112 7.64 10.32 -20.58
C ALA A 112 6.50 9.29 -20.44
N SER A 113 6.83 8.02 -20.68
CA SER A 113 5.93 6.87 -20.53
C SER A 113 5.95 6.37 -19.09
N GLY A 114 5.68 7.28 -18.15
CA GLY A 114 5.58 6.97 -16.72
C GLY A 114 4.29 6.23 -16.41
N VAL A 115 4.40 4.93 -16.17
CA VAL A 115 3.43 4.17 -15.37
C VAL A 115 3.72 4.48 -13.90
N TYR A 116 3.51 5.75 -13.51
CA TYR A 116 3.36 6.06 -12.09
C TYR A 116 2.14 5.32 -11.58
N PHE A 117 2.17 4.82 -10.34
CA PHE A 117 1.07 4.18 -9.62
C PHE A 117 -0.28 4.84 -9.94
N GLY A 118 -0.98 4.42 -11.00
CA GLY A 118 -2.23 5.04 -11.42
C GLY A 118 -2.20 6.50 -11.95
N TYR A 119 -1.29 7.37 -11.52
CA TYR A 119 -1.32 8.81 -11.84
C TYR A 119 -0.57 9.17 -13.13
N GLY A 120 -0.94 8.58 -14.26
CA GLY A 120 -0.46 9.05 -15.57
C GLY A 120 -0.98 10.46 -15.86
N ALA A 121 -0.25 11.25 -16.66
CA ALA A 121 -0.75 12.54 -17.23
C ALA A 121 -1.90 12.37 -18.22
N ASP A 122 -2.31 11.12 -18.38
CA ASP A 122 -3.44 10.70 -19.16
C ASP A 122 -4.57 10.48 -18.17
N ASP A 123 -5.46 11.46 -18.06
CA ASP A 123 -6.64 11.40 -17.20
C ASP A 123 -7.59 10.26 -17.63
N ARG A 124 -7.32 9.59 -18.77
CA ARG A 124 -8.01 8.36 -19.19
C ARG A 124 -7.64 7.22 -18.26
N MET A 125 -8.66 6.66 -17.62
CA MET A 125 -8.51 5.49 -16.78
C MET A 125 -8.47 4.21 -17.61
N SER A 126 -7.63 3.26 -17.20
CA SER A 126 -7.69 1.90 -17.73
C SER A 126 -8.19 0.94 -16.67
N GLY A 127 -8.79 -0.16 -17.08
CA GLY A 127 -9.31 -1.14 -16.14
C GLY A 127 -9.74 -2.44 -16.80
N GLN A 128 -9.96 -3.44 -15.97
CA GLN A 128 -10.54 -4.72 -16.37
C GLN A 128 -11.84 -4.92 -15.63
N TRP A 129 -12.80 -5.60 -16.27
CA TRP A 129 -14.07 -5.90 -15.62
C TRP A 129 -14.58 -7.28 -16.03
N ARG A 130 -15.37 -7.87 -15.12
CA ARG A 130 -16.06 -9.15 -15.31
C ARG A 130 -17.48 -9.02 -14.78
N THR A 131 -18.41 -9.78 -15.35
CA THR A 131 -19.79 -9.87 -14.87
C THR A 131 -19.81 -10.27 -13.39
N ALA A 132 -20.70 -9.66 -12.62
CA ALA A 132 -20.90 -9.92 -11.19
C ALA A 132 -22.32 -10.43 -10.91
N ASP A 133 -22.51 -11.03 -9.74
CA ASP A 133 -23.78 -11.60 -9.32
C ASP A 133 -24.49 -10.63 -8.36
N LEU A 134 -25.42 -9.85 -8.92
CA LEU A 134 -26.17 -8.84 -8.18
C LEU A 134 -27.06 -9.46 -7.09
N ALA A 135 -27.72 -10.58 -7.38
CA ALA A 135 -28.62 -11.23 -6.43
C ALA A 135 -27.85 -11.70 -5.19
N ARG A 136 -26.70 -12.35 -5.42
CA ARG A 136 -25.79 -12.78 -4.36
C ARG A 136 -25.25 -11.62 -3.56
N ASP A 137 -24.90 -10.52 -4.21
CA ASP A 137 -24.37 -9.34 -3.53
C ASP A 137 -25.42 -8.64 -2.67
N LEU A 138 -26.67 -8.52 -3.14
CA LEU A 138 -27.79 -8.00 -2.35
C LEU A 138 -28.04 -8.84 -1.08
N GLN A 139 -27.99 -10.17 -1.22
CA GLN A 139 -28.10 -11.08 -0.08
C GLN A 139 -26.94 -10.87 0.91
N LYS A 140 -25.71 -10.81 0.43
CA LYS A 140 -24.52 -10.59 1.28
C LYS A 140 -24.57 -9.26 2.03
N ILE A 141 -25.04 -8.19 1.38
CA ILE A 141 -25.21 -6.89 2.04
C ILE A 141 -26.25 -7.03 3.16
N ALA A 142 -27.40 -7.65 2.88
CA ALA A 142 -28.44 -7.84 3.90
C ALA A 142 -27.92 -8.65 5.10
N GLU A 143 -27.28 -9.80 4.85
CA GLU A 143 -26.69 -10.65 5.90
C GLU A 143 -25.63 -9.91 6.71
N TYR A 144 -24.80 -9.11 6.05
CA TYR A 144 -23.77 -8.32 6.72
C TYR A 144 -24.41 -7.27 7.66
N LEU A 145 -25.39 -6.52 7.16
CA LEU A 145 -26.08 -5.49 7.94
C LEU A 145 -26.91 -6.06 9.10
N GLU A 146 -27.43 -7.27 8.95
CA GLU A 146 -28.20 -7.96 10.01
C GLU A 146 -27.30 -8.50 11.13
N LYS A 147 -26.06 -8.91 10.80
CA LYS A 147 -25.11 -9.51 11.75
C LYS A 147 -24.26 -8.48 12.49
N GLU A 148 -23.95 -7.35 11.88
CA GLU A 148 -22.97 -6.41 12.41
C GLU A 148 -23.61 -5.49 13.48
N ASP A 149 -23.07 -5.51 14.69
CA ASP A 149 -23.46 -4.64 15.81
C ASP A 149 -22.26 -3.90 16.44
N SER A 150 -21.09 -3.96 15.79
CA SER A 150 -19.85 -3.42 16.34
C SER A 150 -19.81 -1.89 16.34
N ARG A 151 -19.00 -1.30 17.23
CA ARG A 151 -18.74 0.17 17.24
C ARG A 151 -18.21 0.70 15.90
N ASN A 152 -17.55 -0.15 15.11
CA ASN A 152 -17.07 0.22 13.77
C ASN A 152 -18.23 0.46 12.79
N PHE A 153 -19.33 -0.26 12.96
CA PHE A 153 -20.53 -0.11 12.15
C PHE A 153 -21.17 1.28 12.33
N GLU A 154 -21.26 1.78 13.57
CA GLU A 154 -21.78 3.11 13.85
C GLU A 154 -20.92 4.22 13.20
N TRP A 155 -19.60 4.10 13.27
CA TRP A 155 -18.69 5.03 12.60
C TRP A 155 -18.82 4.99 11.06
N GLN A 156 -18.96 3.80 10.47
CA GLN A 156 -19.14 3.64 9.03
C GLN A 156 -20.50 4.19 8.55
N PHE A 157 -21.56 3.93 9.31
CA PHE A 157 -22.89 4.45 9.02
C PHE A 157 -22.94 5.98 9.15
N SER A 158 -22.27 6.52 10.17
CA SER A 158 -22.17 7.97 10.36
C SER A 158 -21.35 8.67 9.29
N SER A 159 -20.34 8.02 8.71
CA SER A 159 -19.46 8.54 7.65
C SER A 159 -20.00 8.38 6.22
N GLY A 160 -21.26 7.95 6.05
CA GLY A 160 -21.94 8.00 4.75
C GLY A 160 -22.27 6.65 4.11
N ALA A 161 -21.86 5.53 4.71
CA ALA A 161 -22.10 4.20 4.14
C ALA A 161 -23.60 3.88 3.95
N ALA A 162 -24.45 4.34 4.88
CA ALA A 162 -25.89 4.13 4.80
C ALA A 162 -26.50 4.79 3.56
N GLY A 163 -26.06 6.01 3.22
CA GLY A 163 -26.43 6.68 1.97
C GLY A 163 -26.01 5.90 0.72
N GLN A 164 -24.81 5.31 0.69
CA GLN A 164 -24.35 4.51 -0.44
C GLN A 164 -25.19 3.25 -0.65
N ILE A 165 -25.51 2.53 0.43
CA ILE A 165 -26.40 1.35 0.36
C ILE A 165 -27.79 1.75 -0.12
N PHE A 166 -28.31 2.90 0.36
CA PHE A 166 -29.60 3.41 -0.07
C PHE A 166 -29.65 3.69 -1.58
N LEU A 167 -28.61 4.31 -2.15
CA LEU A 167 -28.51 4.51 -3.60
C LEU A 167 -28.36 3.17 -4.36
N PHE A 168 -27.58 2.22 -3.82
CA PHE A 168 -27.43 0.90 -4.42
C PHE A 168 -28.76 0.13 -4.46
N ALA A 169 -29.56 0.19 -3.38
CA ALA A 169 -30.89 -0.40 -3.34
C ALA A 169 -31.81 0.21 -4.41
N ALA A 170 -31.75 1.52 -4.64
CA ALA A 170 -32.52 2.19 -5.69
C ALA A 170 -32.14 1.70 -7.10
N GLN A 171 -30.85 1.44 -7.34
CA GLN A 171 -30.34 0.87 -8.59
C GLN A 171 -30.75 -0.61 -8.75
N ALA A 172 -30.69 -1.40 -7.69
CA ALA A 172 -31.14 -2.79 -7.69
C ALA A 172 -32.66 -2.90 -7.96
N ASN A 173 -33.47 -2.01 -7.37
CA ASN A 173 -34.90 -1.91 -7.68
C ASN A 173 -35.12 -1.63 -9.18
N ARG A 174 -34.35 -0.70 -9.76
CA ARG A 174 -34.41 -0.40 -11.19
C ARG A 174 -34.04 -1.60 -12.08
N LYS A 175 -33.26 -2.55 -11.55
CA LYS A 175 -32.92 -3.84 -12.17
C LYS A 175 -33.95 -4.96 -11.97
N GLY A 176 -35.05 -4.70 -11.28
CA GLY A 176 -36.10 -5.68 -11.01
C GLY A 176 -35.98 -6.40 -9.66
N TYR A 177 -34.99 -6.06 -8.83
CA TYR A 177 -34.81 -6.63 -7.48
C TYR A 177 -35.55 -5.82 -6.42
N GLY A 178 -36.85 -5.60 -6.63
CA GLY A 178 -37.65 -4.68 -5.81
C GLY A 178 -37.79 -5.12 -4.36
N GLN A 179 -37.92 -6.43 -4.11
CA GLN A 179 -38.09 -6.98 -2.75
C GLN A 179 -36.78 -6.88 -1.95
N GLU A 180 -35.66 -7.29 -2.56
CA GLU A 180 -34.33 -7.24 -1.96
C GLU A 180 -33.89 -5.80 -1.69
N ALA A 181 -34.12 -4.90 -2.64
CA ALA A 181 -33.89 -3.47 -2.47
C ALA A 181 -34.67 -2.91 -1.28
N SER A 182 -35.97 -3.25 -1.17
CA SER A 182 -36.82 -2.79 -0.07
C SER A 182 -36.36 -3.34 1.28
N ARG A 183 -35.90 -4.60 1.33
CA ARG A 183 -35.29 -5.20 2.52
C ARG A 183 -34.04 -4.43 2.96
N LEU A 184 -33.12 -4.12 2.03
CA LEU A 184 -31.91 -3.36 2.36
C LEU A 184 -32.23 -1.98 2.94
N VAL A 185 -33.16 -1.23 2.32
CA VAL A 185 -33.55 0.10 2.84
C VAL A 185 -34.15 -0.02 4.24
N LYS A 186 -34.98 -1.03 4.50
CA LYS A 186 -35.56 -1.27 5.83
C LYS A 186 -34.47 -1.49 6.88
N ILE A 187 -33.51 -2.39 6.61
CA ILE A 187 -32.41 -2.69 7.54
C ILE A 187 -31.59 -1.43 7.80
N VAL A 188 -31.22 -0.69 6.75
CA VAL A 188 -30.43 0.54 6.88
C VAL A 188 -31.18 1.61 7.68
N PHE A 189 -32.47 1.78 7.46
CA PHE A 189 -33.31 2.73 8.21
C PHE A 189 -33.48 2.35 9.68
N GLU A 190 -33.59 1.06 9.99
CA GLU A 190 -33.67 0.56 11.36
C GLU A 190 -32.34 0.75 12.08
N LYS A 191 -31.23 0.31 11.47
CA LYS A 191 -29.88 0.37 12.03
C LYS A 191 -29.37 1.81 12.19
N ALA A 192 -29.72 2.73 11.29
CA ALA A 192 -29.28 4.12 11.39
C ALA A 192 -29.98 4.92 12.50
N GLY A 193 -31.12 4.46 13.03
CA GLY A 193 -31.94 5.17 14.02
C GLY A 193 -32.64 6.44 13.52
N ASP A 194 -32.09 7.09 12.48
CA ASP A 194 -32.67 8.25 11.80
C ASP A 194 -32.70 8.07 10.28
N ARG A 195 -33.92 7.92 9.75
CA ARG A 195 -34.18 7.78 8.30
C ARG A 195 -33.78 9.03 7.53
N LYS A 196 -33.94 10.23 8.11
CA LYS A 196 -33.61 11.50 7.44
C LYS A 196 -32.12 11.57 7.17
N ARG A 197 -31.29 11.12 8.13
CA ARG A 197 -29.84 11.00 7.97
C ARG A 197 -29.46 10.12 6.77
N VAL A 198 -30.05 8.93 6.64
CA VAL A 198 -29.76 8.01 5.51
C VAL A 198 -30.09 8.66 4.17
N ILE A 199 -31.24 9.32 4.08
CA ILE A 199 -31.68 10.03 2.87
C ILE A 199 -30.75 11.21 2.57
N ALA A 200 -30.39 12.02 3.57
CA ALA A 200 -29.46 13.13 3.42
C ALA A 200 -28.08 12.66 2.94
N GLN A 201 -27.56 11.57 3.50
CA GLN A 201 -26.33 10.96 3.01
C GLN A 201 -26.46 10.48 1.55
N GLY A 202 -27.58 9.85 1.18
CA GLY A 202 -27.84 9.46 -0.21
C GLY A 202 -27.86 10.66 -1.17
N ILE A 203 -28.47 11.78 -0.76
CA ILE A 203 -28.45 13.03 -1.53
C ILE A 203 -27.04 13.59 -1.65
N ASN A 204 -26.26 13.57 -0.55
CA ASN A 204 -24.86 14.01 -0.56
C ASN A 204 -24.02 13.21 -1.56
N HIS A 205 -24.10 11.88 -1.51
CA HIS A 205 -23.38 11.02 -2.47
C HIS A 205 -23.80 11.32 -3.91
N LEU A 206 -25.10 11.47 -4.16
CA LEU A 206 -25.60 11.76 -5.51
C LEU A 206 -25.11 13.12 -6.03
N ALA A 207 -25.16 14.16 -5.20
CA ALA A 207 -24.71 15.50 -5.55
C ALA A 207 -23.18 15.55 -5.72
N ASP A 208 -22.43 14.87 -4.85
CA ASP A 208 -20.97 14.77 -4.93
C ASP A 208 -20.50 14.00 -6.16
N GLY A 209 -21.19 12.92 -6.54
CA GLY A 209 -20.93 12.20 -7.79
C GLY A 209 -21.13 13.09 -9.02
N GLN A 210 -22.24 13.83 -9.08
CA GLN A 210 -22.50 14.76 -10.20
C GLN A 210 -21.54 15.96 -10.20
N TYR A 211 -21.11 16.43 -9.03
CA TYR A 211 -20.06 17.45 -8.91
C TYR A 211 -18.71 16.93 -9.44
N ALA A 212 -18.32 15.71 -9.06
CA ALA A 212 -17.09 15.08 -9.51
C ALA A 212 -17.09 14.90 -11.04
N ASP A 213 -18.24 14.52 -11.63
CA ASP A 213 -18.40 14.42 -13.08
C ASP A 213 -18.21 15.79 -13.77
N ALA A 214 -18.83 16.85 -13.23
CA ALA A 214 -18.68 18.21 -13.74
C ALA A 214 -17.22 18.70 -13.66
N TYR A 215 -16.53 18.42 -12.56
CA TYR A 215 -15.14 18.83 -12.38
C TYR A 215 -14.17 18.00 -13.25
N ALA A 216 -14.41 16.70 -13.40
CA ALA A 216 -13.66 15.86 -14.34
C ALA A 216 -13.82 16.35 -15.79
N ALA A 217 -15.04 16.73 -16.19
CA ALA A 217 -15.29 17.33 -17.48
C ALA A 217 -14.54 18.66 -17.66
N PHE A 218 -14.52 19.52 -16.64
CA PHE A 218 -13.71 20.74 -16.64
C PHE A 218 -12.22 20.45 -16.80
N ARG A 219 -11.65 19.50 -16.05
CA ARG A 219 -10.23 19.14 -16.17
C ARG A 219 -9.85 18.67 -17.59
N ARG A 220 -10.76 17.99 -18.28
CA ARG A 220 -10.57 17.52 -19.66
C ARG A 220 -10.70 18.66 -20.69
N THR A 221 -11.70 19.53 -20.53
CA THR A 221 -12.10 20.51 -21.56
C THR A 221 -11.50 21.90 -21.33
N ARG A 222 -11.16 22.24 -20.09
CA ARG A 222 -10.79 23.58 -19.63
C ARG A 222 -11.85 24.65 -19.94
N ASP A 223 -13.11 24.23 -20.10
CA ASP A 223 -14.22 25.13 -20.37
C ASP A 223 -14.80 25.67 -19.05
N TRP A 224 -14.33 26.85 -18.67
CA TRP A 224 -14.76 27.55 -17.46
C TRP A 224 -16.26 27.89 -17.46
N GLN A 225 -16.84 28.21 -18.62
CA GLN A 225 -18.25 28.57 -18.74
C GLN A 225 -19.13 27.34 -18.55
N ALA A 226 -18.79 26.23 -19.23
CA ALA A 226 -19.51 24.97 -19.07
C ALA A 226 -19.44 24.46 -17.62
N TYR A 227 -18.29 24.62 -16.96
CA TYR A 227 -18.14 24.25 -15.56
C TYR A 227 -19.02 25.10 -14.63
N HIS A 228 -19.00 26.43 -14.81
CA HIS A 228 -19.87 27.35 -14.08
C HIS A 228 -21.36 27.00 -14.23
N ASP A 229 -21.82 26.75 -15.46
CA ASP A 229 -23.22 26.45 -15.74
C ASP A 229 -23.64 25.10 -15.16
N ALA A 230 -22.75 24.11 -15.18
CA ALA A 230 -22.95 22.83 -14.52
C ALA A 230 -23.11 23.00 -12.99
N LEU A 231 -22.24 23.78 -12.35
CA LEU A 231 -22.34 24.03 -10.90
C LEU A 231 -23.61 24.78 -10.52
N ARG A 232 -24.03 25.79 -11.30
CA ARG A 232 -25.32 26.49 -11.08
C ARG A 232 -26.50 25.54 -11.19
N THR A 233 -26.47 24.66 -12.18
CA THR A 233 -27.49 23.63 -12.37
C THR A 233 -27.55 22.69 -11.16
N LEU A 234 -26.41 22.22 -10.67
CA LEU A 234 -26.33 21.38 -9.46
C LEU A 234 -26.85 22.12 -8.21
N GLY A 235 -26.43 23.37 -8.00
CA GLY A 235 -26.88 24.19 -6.87
C GLY A 235 -28.39 24.49 -6.87
N ALA A 236 -29.02 24.54 -8.05
CA ALA A 236 -30.48 24.67 -8.21
C ALA A 236 -31.20 23.32 -8.02
N LYS A 237 -30.58 22.22 -8.45
CA LYS A 237 -31.12 20.86 -8.35
C LYS A 237 -31.11 20.32 -6.93
N PHE A 238 -30.07 20.65 -6.16
CA PHE A 238 -29.88 20.25 -4.75
C PHE A 238 -29.94 21.47 -3.81
N PRO A 239 -31.11 22.11 -3.64
CA PRO A 239 -31.25 23.25 -2.76
C PRO A 239 -31.17 22.90 -1.27
N ILE A 240 -31.39 21.65 -0.88
CA ILE A 240 -31.36 21.22 0.53
C ILE A 240 -30.70 19.84 0.59
N GLY A 241 -30.02 19.54 1.69
CA GLY A 241 -29.47 18.22 1.97
C GLY A 241 -28.11 17.95 1.36
N TRP A 242 -27.61 18.81 0.45
CA TRP A 242 -26.24 18.76 -0.03
C TRP A 242 -25.30 19.60 0.84
N GLN A 243 -24.43 18.95 1.60
CA GLN A 243 -23.49 19.57 2.55
C GLN A 243 -22.55 20.54 1.83
N LYS A 244 -22.00 20.17 0.68
CA LYS A 244 -21.07 21.05 -0.07
C LYS A 244 -21.76 22.21 -0.79
N ARG A 245 -23.08 22.38 -0.69
CA ARG A 245 -23.81 23.43 -1.41
C ARG A 245 -23.22 24.82 -1.15
N GLY A 246 -22.96 25.18 0.10
CA GLY A 246 -22.39 26.49 0.45
C GLY A 246 -21.02 26.71 -0.19
N ALA A 247 -20.16 25.69 -0.15
CA ALA A 247 -18.84 25.73 -0.77
C ALA A 247 -18.94 25.85 -2.31
N VAL A 248 -19.87 25.13 -2.94
CA VAL A 248 -20.13 25.24 -4.38
C VAL A 248 -20.67 26.62 -4.75
N GLN A 249 -21.53 27.23 -3.93
CA GLN A 249 -21.99 28.62 -4.15
C GLN A 249 -20.83 29.62 -4.10
N ARG A 250 -19.89 29.45 -3.16
CA ARG A 250 -18.67 30.25 -3.10
C ARG A 250 -17.82 30.07 -4.38
N LEU A 251 -17.66 28.83 -4.85
CA LEU A 251 -16.96 28.56 -6.12
C LEU A 251 -17.65 29.19 -7.34
N ILE A 252 -18.99 29.15 -7.40
CA ILE A 252 -19.77 29.80 -8.47
C ILE A 252 -19.45 31.31 -8.49
N GLY A 253 -19.42 31.99 -7.35
CA GLY A 253 -19.06 33.42 -7.28
C GLY A 253 -17.64 33.71 -7.77
N LEU A 254 -16.67 32.83 -7.47
CA LEU A 254 -15.31 32.93 -8.00
C LEU A 254 -15.25 32.70 -9.52
N LEU A 255 -16.02 31.75 -10.03
CA LEU A 255 -16.13 31.51 -11.47
C LEU A 255 -16.77 32.68 -12.20
N GLU A 256 -17.83 33.28 -11.66
CA GLU A 256 -18.45 34.50 -12.21
C GLU A 256 -17.44 35.64 -12.27
N THR A 257 -16.65 35.82 -11.21
CA THR A 257 -15.56 36.83 -11.17
C THR A 257 -14.49 36.52 -12.21
N HIS A 258 -14.04 35.26 -12.32
CA HIS A 258 -13.02 34.83 -13.27
C HIS A 258 -13.46 35.03 -14.73
N LEU A 259 -14.70 34.67 -15.05
CA LEU A 259 -15.27 34.84 -16.39
C LEU A 259 -15.40 36.32 -16.79
N GLN A 260 -15.50 37.24 -15.82
CA GLN A 260 -15.56 38.69 -16.05
C GLN A 260 -14.18 39.38 -16.03
N ALA A 261 -13.21 38.86 -15.27
CA ALA A 261 -11.95 39.55 -14.95
C ALA A 261 -10.99 39.70 -16.15
N GLY A 262 -11.15 38.92 -17.22
CA GLY A 262 -10.22 38.92 -18.35
C GLY A 262 -8.86 38.33 -17.95
N PRO A 263 -7.72 38.92 -18.35
CA PRO A 263 -6.41 38.37 -18.00
C PRO A 263 -6.15 38.47 -16.49
N ALA A 264 -5.40 37.50 -15.96
CA ALA A 264 -5.04 37.48 -14.54
C ALA A 264 -4.40 38.80 -14.09
N PRO A 265 -4.80 39.35 -12.93
CA PRO A 265 -4.20 40.57 -12.42
C PRO A 265 -2.70 40.35 -12.18
N LYS A 266 -1.89 41.40 -12.37
CA LYS A 266 -0.49 41.36 -11.97
C LYS A 266 -0.40 41.22 -10.46
N ALA A 267 0.56 40.44 -9.98
CA ALA A 267 0.81 40.36 -8.55
C ALA A 267 1.21 41.75 -8.04
N ALA A 268 0.55 42.22 -6.98
CA ALA A 268 0.79 43.54 -6.40
C ALA A 268 1.38 43.38 -4.99
N GLY A 269 2.50 44.02 -4.73
CA GLY A 269 3.19 43.94 -3.45
C GLY A 269 4.56 44.62 -3.48
N GLU A 270 5.05 45.01 -2.31
CA GLU A 270 6.40 45.57 -2.19
C GLU A 270 7.47 44.48 -2.41
N GLY A 271 8.54 44.83 -3.13
CA GLY A 271 9.70 43.94 -3.29
C GLY A 271 9.54 42.80 -4.29
N LEU A 272 8.50 42.81 -5.13
CA LEU A 272 8.34 41.82 -6.21
C LEU A 272 9.35 42.05 -7.33
N THR A 273 10.03 40.97 -7.73
CA THR A 273 10.98 40.94 -8.86
C THR A 273 10.28 40.62 -10.19
N ASP A 274 10.98 40.80 -11.32
CA ASP A 274 10.47 40.37 -12.64
C ASP A 274 10.20 38.86 -12.69
N GLU A 275 11.01 38.06 -12.00
CA GLU A 275 10.80 36.62 -11.87
C GLU A 275 9.55 36.29 -11.05
N ASP A 276 9.24 37.08 -10.00
CA ASP A 276 7.99 36.91 -9.23
C ASP A 276 6.76 37.18 -10.10
N GLN A 277 6.80 38.26 -10.88
CA GLN A 277 5.74 38.58 -11.83
C GLN A 277 5.58 37.49 -12.89
N SER A 278 6.70 36.95 -13.38
CA SER A 278 6.72 35.83 -14.32
C SER A 278 6.07 34.58 -13.73
N LEU A 279 6.48 34.14 -12.54
CA LEU A 279 5.90 32.98 -11.87
C LEU A 279 4.41 33.17 -11.54
N ALA A 280 4.01 34.36 -11.10
CA ALA A 280 2.59 34.68 -10.87
C ALA A 280 1.74 34.58 -12.14
N ALA A 281 2.29 35.00 -13.28
CA ALA A 281 1.64 34.89 -14.58
C ALA A 281 1.63 33.44 -15.07
N GLU A 282 2.70 32.68 -14.85
CA GLU A 282 2.78 31.25 -15.19
C GLU A 282 1.76 30.43 -14.41
N LEU A 283 1.59 30.66 -13.09
CA LEU A 283 0.57 29.99 -12.28
C LEU A 283 -0.84 30.19 -12.82
N ALA A 284 -1.12 31.37 -13.39
CA ALA A 284 -2.43 31.71 -13.93
C ALA A 284 -2.68 31.20 -15.35
N SER A 285 -1.63 30.99 -16.16
CA SER A 285 -1.77 30.81 -17.62
C SER A 285 -1.19 29.50 -18.16
N LYS A 286 -0.23 28.87 -17.47
CA LYS A 286 0.34 27.62 -17.94
C LYS A 286 -0.54 26.46 -17.47
N PRO A 287 -1.00 25.59 -18.40
CA PRO A 287 -1.59 24.34 -18.00
C PRO A 287 -0.59 23.55 -17.17
N LYS A 288 -1.08 22.84 -16.16
CA LYS A 288 -0.27 22.06 -15.22
C LYS A 288 0.83 21.27 -15.93
N GLU A 289 2.08 21.51 -15.54
CA GLU A 289 3.21 20.65 -15.87
C GLU A 289 3.21 19.43 -14.93
N ARG A 290 3.66 18.27 -15.42
CA ARG A 290 3.60 17.00 -14.67
C ARG A 290 4.42 17.10 -13.39
N GLN A 291 3.76 17.17 -12.24
CA GLN A 291 4.44 17.05 -10.96
C GLN A 291 4.58 15.58 -10.56
N PRO A 292 5.79 15.12 -10.22
CA PRO A 292 5.96 13.86 -9.53
C PRO A 292 5.24 13.93 -8.18
N TYR A 293 4.43 12.92 -7.85
CA TYR A 293 3.70 12.81 -6.57
C TYR A 293 4.59 12.98 -5.32
N TYR A 294 5.91 12.80 -5.48
CA TYR A 294 6.89 12.82 -4.40
C TYR A 294 7.57 14.18 -4.17
N THR A 295 7.42 15.18 -5.06
CA THR A 295 8.05 16.51 -4.84
C THR A 295 7.21 17.41 -3.93
N ALA A 296 6.00 17.00 -3.58
CA ALA A 296 5.14 17.75 -2.68
C ALA A 296 5.45 17.51 -1.18
N SER A 297 6.23 16.50 -0.83
CA SER A 297 6.30 15.97 0.55
C SER A 297 7.41 16.53 1.43
N SER A 298 8.14 17.58 1.06
CA SER A 298 8.93 18.28 2.08
C SER A 298 7.98 19.21 2.84
N PRO A 299 7.63 18.90 4.10
CA PRO A 299 6.73 19.75 4.88
C PRO A 299 7.32 21.15 5.08
N LEU A 300 8.64 21.33 4.91
CA LEU A 300 9.29 22.61 5.11
C LEU A 300 10.19 22.97 3.92
N TRP A 301 9.56 23.26 2.78
CA TRP A 301 10.24 23.49 1.50
C TRP A 301 11.23 24.66 1.49
N ILE A 302 11.18 25.58 2.47
CA ILE A 302 12.15 26.66 2.64
C ILE A 302 13.52 26.14 3.10
N LEU A 303 13.55 24.94 3.70
CA LEU A 303 14.77 24.20 4.02
C LEU A 303 15.02 23.21 2.88
N PRO A 304 15.99 23.47 1.99
CA PRO A 304 16.27 22.58 0.87
C PRO A 304 16.88 21.29 1.41
N ILE A 305 16.04 20.29 1.64
CA ILE A 305 16.48 18.91 1.88
C ILE A 305 16.75 18.31 0.51
N LYS A 306 17.89 17.64 0.33
CA LYS A 306 18.15 16.91 -0.91
C LYS A 306 16.97 15.96 -1.15
N PRO A 307 16.31 16.02 -2.33
CA PRO A 307 15.29 15.04 -2.64
C PRO A 307 15.90 13.65 -2.44
N ALA A 308 15.12 12.71 -1.91
CA ALA A 308 15.60 11.36 -1.70
C ALA A 308 16.29 10.88 -2.99
N PRO A 309 17.52 10.34 -2.95
CA PRO A 309 18.37 10.10 -4.12
C PRO A 309 17.75 9.15 -5.17
N ASN A 310 16.60 8.56 -4.85
CA ASN A 310 15.87 7.62 -5.67
C ASN A 310 14.71 8.28 -6.42
N LEU A 311 14.44 9.56 -6.16
CA LEU A 311 13.36 10.28 -6.81
C LEU A 311 13.88 10.90 -8.12
N PRO A 312 13.19 10.64 -9.23
CA PRO A 312 13.51 11.25 -10.51
C PRO A 312 13.36 12.77 -10.42
N THR A 313 14.39 13.51 -10.82
CA THR A 313 14.26 14.96 -11.02
C THR A 313 13.60 15.19 -12.38
N PRO A 314 12.42 15.83 -12.45
CA PRO A 314 11.80 16.11 -13.73
C PRO A 314 12.75 16.97 -14.59
N PRO A 315 12.82 16.72 -15.92
CA PRO A 315 13.75 17.42 -16.81
C PRO A 315 13.46 18.92 -16.92
N THR A 316 12.26 19.35 -16.53
CA THR A 316 11.89 20.75 -16.42
C THR A 316 11.09 20.90 -15.13
N PRO A 317 11.57 21.70 -14.16
CA PRO A 317 10.83 21.93 -12.93
C PRO A 317 9.58 22.75 -13.25
N SER A 318 8.45 22.27 -12.74
CA SER A 318 7.17 22.98 -12.80
C SER A 318 7.23 24.35 -12.11
N THR A 319 6.25 25.22 -12.37
CA THR A 319 6.18 26.54 -11.73
C THR A 319 6.20 26.47 -10.20
N LEU A 320 5.48 25.53 -9.58
CA LEU A 320 5.54 25.35 -8.11
C LEU A 320 6.90 24.84 -7.63
N GLU A 321 7.57 23.95 -8.38
CA GLU A 321 8.91 23.48 -8.03
C GLU A 321 9.94 24.61 -8.13
N ARG A 322 9.81 25.50 -9.13
CA ARG A 322 10.62 26.71 -9.22
C ARG A 322 10.38 27.66 -8.05
N ILE A 323 9.13 27.84 -7.64
CA ILE A 323 8.77 28.63 -6.45
C ILE A 323 9.43 28.01 -5.20
N LYS A 324 9.31 26.70 -5.00
CA LYS A 324 9.92 26.00 -3.86
C LYS A 324 11.46 26.06 -3.89
N ALA A 325 12.06 25.85 -5.06
CA ALA A 325 13.52 25.84 -5.23
C ALA A 325 14.17 27.21 -4.99
N ARG A 326 13.43 28.31 -5.20
CA ARG A 326 13.87 29.66 -4.82
C ARG A 326 13.86 29.89 -3.30
N GLY A 327 13.26 28.99 -2.53
CA GLY A 327 13.19 29.06 -1.07
C GLY A 327 12.64 30.41 -0.60
N PRO A 328 13.32 31.10 0.33
CA PRO A 328 12.81 32.33 0.91
C PRO A 328 12.62 33.50 -0.06
N SER A 329 13.33 33.51 -1.20
CA SER A 329 13.13 34.53 -2.22
C SER A 329 11.73 34.49 -2.85
N SER A 330 10.96 33.42 -2.64
CA SER A 330 9.56 33.30 -3.07
C SER A 330 8.56 33.87 -2.06
N LEU A 331 8.95 34.18 -0.82
CA LEU A 331 8.01 34.67 0.20
C LEU A 331 7.31 35.97 -0.21
N PRO A 332 7.98 37.00 -0.77
CA PRO A 332 7.29 38.21 -1.22
C PRO A 332 6.18 37.92 -2.24
N LEU A 333 6.45 37.01 -3.19
CA LEU A 333 5.46 36.56 -4.16
C LEU A 333 4.27 35.88 -3.49
N LEU A 334 4.51 34.92 -2.60
CA LEU A 334 3.43 34.19 -1.92
C LEU A 334 2.57 35.14 -1.09
N MET A 335 3.19 36.07 -0.36
CA MET A 335 2.47 37.10 0.40
C MET A 335 1.62 38.01 -0.49
N ALA A 336 2.13 38.40 -1.66
CA ALA A 336 1.38 39.21 -2.63
C ALA A 336 0.21 38.44 -3.29
N LEU A 337 0.27 37.11 -3.31
CA LEU A 337 -0.77 36.28 -3.91
C LEU A 337 -1.87 35.86 -2.94
N LEU A 338 -1.73 36.07 -1.62
CA LEU A 338 -2.73 35.61 -0.64
C LEU A 338 -4.15 36.16 -0.90
N ASP A 339 -4.24 37.37 -1.45
CA ASP A 339 -5.51 38.06 -1.75
C ASP A 339 -6.01 37.75 -3.17
N ASP A 340 -5.25 36.96 -3.92
CA ASP A 340 -5.45 36.72 -5.33
C ASP A 340 -6.45 35.59 -5.57
N SER A 341 -7.71 35.99 -5.70
CA SER A 341 -8.83 35.09 -5.98
C SER A 341 -8.89 34.58 -7.43
N TYR A 342 -7.87 34.86 -8.27
CA TYR A 342 -7.87 34.40 -9.65
C TYR A 342 -7.74 32.87 -9.72
N LEU A 343 -8.75 32.21 -10.29
CA LEU A 343 -8.77 30.76 -10.48
C LEU A 343 -7.72 30.32 -11.51
N THR A 344 -7.08 29.19 -11.21
CA THR A 344 -6.03 28.57 -12.03
C THR A 344 -6.49 27.18 -12.48
N GLU A 345 -5.79 26.61 -13.47
CA GLU A 345 -6.05 25.23 -13.92
C GLU A 345 -5.54 24.15 -12.97
N TRP A 346 -4.82 24.53 -11.90
CA TRP A 346 -4.36 23.62 -10.85
C TRP A 346 -5.55 23.18 -10.01
N SER A 347 -5.60 21.90 -9.63
CA SER A 347 -6.54 21.51 -8.58
C SER A 347 -5.99 21.88 -7.21
N ILE A 348 -6.88 22.13 -6.24
CA ILE A 348 -6.47 22.34 -4.85
C ILE A 348 -5.66 21.15 -4.29
N GLN A 349 -6.05 19.93 -4.67
CA GLN A 349 -5.35 18.70 -4.26
C GLN A 349 -3.95 18.60 -4.88
N ASP A 350 -3.80 19.05 -6.13
CA ASP A 350 -2.48 19.09 -6.78
C ASP A 350 -1.52 20.04 -6.07
N ALA A 351 -2.03 21.17 -5.57
CA ALA A 351 -1.22 22.11 -4.81
C ALA A 351 -0.88 21.57 -3.41
N GLN A 352 -1.81 20.85 -2.76
CA GLN A 352 -1.62 20.26 -1.43
C GLN A 352 -0.70 19.02 -1.42
N GLY A 353 -0.63 18.26 -2.51
CA GLY A 353 0.23 17.07 -2.63
C GLY A 353 -0.31 15.80 -1.95
N LEU A 354 -1.25 15.91 -1.02
CA LEU A 354 -1.96 14.80 -0.37
C LEU A 354 -3.45 15.11 -0.24
N SER A 355 -4.30 14.15 -0.59
CA SER A 355 -5.75 14.25 -0.41
C SER A 355 -6.08 13.93 1.06
N HIS A 356 -6.38 14.95 1.86
CA HIS A 356 -6.99 14.73 3.18
C HIS A 356 -8.47 14.39 3.00
N SER A 357 -8.84 13.14 3.26
CA SER A 357 -10.25 12.74 3.36
C SER A 357 -10.79 13.20 4.72
N PHE A 358 -11.53 14.30 4.74
CA PHE A 358 -12.25 14.74 5.94
C PHE A 358 -13.56 13.97 6.07
N SER A 359 -13.75 13.33 7.24
CA SER A 359 -15.03 12.74 7.63
C SER A 359 -15.78 13.73 8.50
N PHE A 360 -16.94 14.20 8.02
CA PHE A 360 -17.80 15.10 8.77
C PHE A 360 -18.91 14.31 9.43
N SER A 361 -18.85 14.16 10.75
CA SER A 361 -19.74 13.28 11.51
C SER A 361 -21.11 13.90 11.87
N SER A 362 -21.24 15.23 11.85
CA SER A 362 -22.49 15.92 12.19
C SER A 362 -23.16 16.58 10.98
N VAL A 363 -24.46 16.33 10.81
CA VAL A 363 -25.31 16.89 9.74
C VAL A 363 -26.14 18.07 10.25
N ASP A 364 -26.19 18.29 11.56
CA ASP A 364 -27.26 19.04 12.21
C ASP A 364 -27.11 20.57 12.17
N SER A 365 -25.95 21.11 11.77
CA SER A 365 -25.83 22.52 11.40
C SER A 365 -24.59 22.79 10.54
N MET A 366 -24.82 23.27 9.32
CA MET A 366 -23.76 23.80 8.45
C MET A 366 -23.44 25.23 8.90
N SER A 367 -22.42 25.41 9.74
CA SER A 367 -21.89 26.75 10.04
C SER A 367 -21.17 27.34 8.82
N GLU A 368 -20.94 28.65 8.86
CA GLU A 368 -20.10 29.33 7.86
C GLU A 368 -18.66 28.78 7.89
N GLU A 369 -18.12 28.56 9.08
CA GLU A 369 -16.81 27.92 9.30
C GLU A 369 -16.72 26.53 8.64
N MET A 370 -17.75 25.70 8.80
CA MET A 370 -17.84 24.39 8.17
C MET A 370 -17.92 24.50 6.63
N THR A 371 -18.62 25.52 6.13
CA THR A 371 -18.69 25.82 4.69
C THR A 371 -17.32 26.20 4.15
N ASP A 372 -16.56 27.00 4.88
CA ASP A 372 -15.19 27.38 4.52
C ASP A 372 -14.23 26.19 4.57
N GLN A 373 -14.34 25.34 5.58
CA GLN A 373 -13.57 24.11 5.67
C GLN A 373 -13.88 23.17 4.49
N LEU A 374 -15.16 23.01 4.13
CA LEU A 374 -15.56 22.24 2.95
C LEU A 374 -15.06 22.88 1.65
N PHE A 375 -15.08 24.20 1.55
CA PHE A 375 -14.56 24.91 0.38
C PHE A 375 -13.05 24.73 0.21
N ARG A 376 -12.28 24.71 1.31
CA ARG A 376 -10.83 24.43 1.30
C ARG A 376 -10.50 22.98 0.93
N ASN A 377 -11.38 22.04 1.26
CA ASN A 377 -11.13 20.61 1.11
C ASN A 377 -11.81 19.96 -0.09
N MET A 378 -12.80 20.61 -0.71
CA MET A 378 -13.47 20.07 -1.89
C MET A 378 -12.55 20.13 -3.11
N GLU A 379 -12.51 19.08 -3.92
CA GLU A 379 -11.70 19.06 -5.15
C GLU A 379 -12.22 20.13 -6.12
N ARG A 380 -11.42 21.15 -6.41
CA ARG A 380 -11.80 22.29 -7.26
C ARG A 380 -10.57 22.94 -7.91
N PRO A 381 -10.74 23.83 -8.90
CA PRO A 381 -9.64 24.68 -9.34
C PRO A 381 -9.17 25.56 -8.18
N ALA A 382 -7.85 25.61 -7.97
CA ALA A 382 -7.21 26.44 -6.97
C ALA A 382 -7.12 27.88 -7.47
N THR A 383 -7.30 28.85 -6.59
CA THR A 383 -6.91 30.24 -6.82
C THR A 383 -5.40 30.40 -6.62
N ARG A 384 -4.80 31.49 -7.10
CA ARG A 384 -3.41 31.82 -6.77
C ARG A 384 -3.22 32.02 -5.26
N GLY A 385 -4.23 32.57 -4.57
CA GLY A 385 -4.26 32.68 -3.11
C GLY A 385 -4.31 31.34 -2.40
N ASP A 386 -5.06 30.36 -2.90
CA ASP A 386 -5.04 29.00 -2.36
C ASP A 386 -3.65 28.38 -2.44
N ILE A 387 -2.98 28.49 -3.60
CA ILE A 387 -1.63 28.00 -3.80
C ILE A 387 -0.66 28.69 -2.83
N ALA A 388 -0.79 30.01 -2.65
CA ALA A 388 0.02 30.77 -1.71
C ALA A 388 -0.22 30.31 -0.26
N ARG A 389 -1.48 30.15 0.16
CA ARG A 389 -1.85 29.64 1.48
C ARG A 389 -1.25 28.26 1.70
N ILE A 390 -1.35 27.34 0.76
CA ILE A 390 -0.80 25.99 0.87
C ILE A 390 0.72 26.00 1.03
N LEU A 391 1.42 26.87 0.30
CA LEU A 391 2.87 26.98 0.42
C LEU A 391 3.31 27.72 1.69
N LEU A 392 2.53 28.67 2.20
CA LEU A 392 2.86 29.40 3.42
C LEU A 392 2.47 28.65 4.70
N SER A 393 1.40 27.86 4.68
CA SER A 393 0.87 27.17 5.88
C SER A 393 1.95 26.38 6.62
N PRO A 394 2.79 25.56 5.96
CA PRO A 394 3.81 24.79 6.64
C PRO A 394 4.97 25.63 7.20
N LEU A 395 5.06 26.92 6.85
CA LEU A 395 6.08 27.83 7.36
C LEU A 395 5.66 28.50 8.67
N LEU A 396 4.37 28.52 9.00
CA LEU A 396 3.90 29.20 10.20
C LEU A 396 4.33 28.40 11.44
N LEU A 397 5.06 29.07 12.34
CA LEU A 397 5.53 28.48 13.58
C LEU A 397 4.36 28.37 14.54
N MET A 398 3.91 27.14 14.77
CA MET A 398 2.83 26.89 15.69
C MET A 398 3.11 25.62 16.48
N GLY A 399 2.67 25.60 17.73
CA GLY A 399 2.72 24.40 18.55
C GLY A 399 1.82 23.30 17.97
N SER A 400 2.11 22.04 18.32
CA SER A 400 1.34 20.88 17.86
C SER A 400 -0.17 20.99 18.18
N ASP A 401 -0.53 21.62 19.30
CA ASP A 401 -1.92 21.84 19.70
C ASP A 401 -2.59 22.95 18.87
N GLU A 402 -1.79 23.91 18.38
CA GLU A 402 -2.25 25.01 17.54
C GLU A 402 -2.26 24.64 16.05
N ALA A 403 -1.58 23.56 15.62
CA ALA A 403 -1.61 23.04 14.25
C ALA A 403 -3.03 22.93 13.70
N ARG A 404 -3.96 22.43 14.53
CA ARG A 404 -5.39 22.30 14.20
C ARG A 404 -6.09 23.65 14.01
N ARG A 405 -5.56 24.72 14.59
CA ARG A 405 -6.09 26.08 14.45
C ARG A 405 -5.91 26.58 13.02
N LEU A 406 -4.84 26.24 12.30
CA LEU A 406 -4.65 26.69 10.90
C LEU A 406 -5.76 26.24 9.97
N ASP A 407 -6.24 25.02 10.18
CA ASP A 407 -7.34 24.46 9.39
C ASP A 407 -8.67 25.18 9.66
N GLY A 408 -8.81 25.76 10.87
CA GLY A 408 -9.96 26.57 11.29
C GLY A 408 -9.85 28.05 10.92
N MET A 409 -8.64 28.61 10.82
CA MET A 409 -8.43 30.04 10.55
C MET A 409 -9.14 30.48 9.25
N ASN A 410 -9.91 31.56 9.35
CA ASN A 410 -10.43 32.24 8.18
C ASN A 410 -9.30 32.89 7.37
N ASP A 411 -9.62 33.42 6.18
CA ASP A 411 -8.61 33.96 5.28
C ASP A 411 -7.95 35.25 5.83
N ASP A 412 -8.65 36.05 6.63
CA ASP A 412 -8.13 37.28 7.23
C ASP A 412 -7.13 36.98 8.36
N GLU A 413 -7.50 36.04 9.24
CA GLU A 413 -6.65 35.56 10.34
C GLU A 413 -5.37 34.91 9.81
N PHE A 414 -5.50 34.03 8.80
CA PHE A 414 -4.35 33.40 8.18
C PHE A 414 -3.41 34.44 7.56
N ARG A 415 -3.96 35.45 6.86
CA ARG A 415 -3.16 36.53 6.26
C ARG A 415 -2.42 37.34 7.30
N ALA A 416 -3.09 37.72 8.39
CA ALA A 416 -2.47 38.44 9.49
C ALA A 416 -1.33 37.64 10.12
N GLU A 417 -1.54 36.34 10.36
CA GLU A 417 -0.54 35.44 10.92
C GLU A 417 0.66 35.27 9.96
N ALA A 418 0.40 35.00 8.68
CA ALA A 418 1.44 34.87 7.67
C ALA A 418 2.25 36.17 7.50
N ARG A 419 1.60 37.33 7.62
CA ARG A 419 2.27 38.63 7.53
C ARG A 419 3.14 38.89 8.75
N SER A 420 2.60 38.66 9.94
CA SER A 420 3.35 38.75 11.20
C SER A 420 4.59 37.86 11.16
N TRP A 421 4.41 36.60 10.75
CA TRP A 421 5.51 35.65 10.59
C TRP A 421 6.54 36.14 9.56
N TYR A 422 6.10 36.59 8.38
CA TYR A 422 7.02 37.08 7.35
C TYR A 422 7.82 38.29 7.83
N ASP A 423 7.18 39.30 8.41
CA ASP A 423 7.86 40.52 8.87
C ASP A 423 8.88 40.22 9.98
N ALA A 424 8.58 39.26 10.86
CA ALA A 424 9.47 38.83 11.94
C ALA A 424 10.65 37.96 11.47
N ASN A 425 10.54 37.27 10.32
CA ASN A 425 11.48 36.23 9.93
C ASN A 425 12.14 36.43 8.55
N ARG A 426 11.72 37.42 7.74
CA ARG A 426 12.22 37.62 6.35
C ARG A 426 13.72 37.92 6.24
N THR A 427 14.36 38.37 7.32
CA THR A 427 15.80 38.65 7.37
C THR A 427 16.62 37.45 7.84
N ASN A 428 15.97 36.37 8.29
CA ASN A 428 16.67 35.19 8.75
C ASN A 428 17.30 34.47 7.56
N THR A 429 18.47 33.91 7.80
CA THR A 429 19.12 32.93 6.94
C THR A 429 18.42 31.57 7.04
N VAL A 430 18.69 30.69 6.08
CA VAL A 430 18.13 29.32 6.09
C VAL A 430 18.53 28.55 7.36
N ASN A 431 19.77 28.72 7.85
CA ASN A 431 20.21 28.10 9.10
C ASN A 431 19.49 28.70 10.32
N GLU A 432 19.21 29.99 10.33
CA GLU A 432 18.44 30.62 11.42
C GLU A 432 16.98 30.15 11.44
N TRP A 433 16.34 29.96 10.27
CA TRP A 433 15.03 29.30 10.24
C TRP A 433 15.10 27.87 10.74
N ALA A 434 16.07 27.07 10.30
CA ALA A 434 16.17 25.69 10.73
C ALA A 434 16.31 25.59 12.26
N LYS A 435 17.14 26.44 12.89
CA LYS A 435 17.22 26.52 14.36
C LYS A 435 15.89 26.89 14.99
N LYS A 436 15.21 27.90 14.45
CA LYS A 436 13.92 28.34 14.98
C LYS A 436 12.83 27.26 14.87
N TYR A 437 12.73 26.57 13.74
CA TYR A 437 11.79 25.45 13.58
C TYR A 437 12.13 24.24 14.44
N MET A 438 13.40 23.98 14.69
CA MET A 438 13.83 22.96 15.65
C MET A 438 13.38 23.32 17.07
N GLU A 439 13.51 24.58 17.48
CA GLU A 439 13.13 25.02 18.83
C GLU A 439 11.60 25.13 19.02
N GLU A 440 10.91 25.81 18.09
CA GLU A 440 9.53 26.28 18.26
C GLU A 440 8.51 25.55 17.38
N GLY A 441 8.96 24.78 16.37
CA GLY A 441 8.07 24.20 15.37
C GLY A 441 7.23 23.01 15.85
N GLN A 442 6.22 22.65 15.05
CA GLN A 442 5.50 21.38 15.21
C GLN A 442 6.39 20.18 14.82
N SER A 443 5.91 18.96 15.08
CA SER A 443 6.71 17.74 14.88
C SER A 443 7.32 17.63 13.48
N GLU A 444 6.55 17.89 12.42
CA GLU A 444 7.02 17.79 11.03
C GLU A 444 8.07 18.87 10.71
N GLN A 445 7.89 20.08 11.23
CA GLN A 445 8.84 21.18 11.08
C GLN A 445 10.15 20.88 11.81
N LYS A 446 10.07 20.36 13.04
CA LYS A 446 11.22 19.94 13.84
C LYS A 446 12.01 18.85 13.13
N THR A 447 11.34 17.81 12.62
CA THR A 447 12.01 16.74 11.86
C THR A 447 12.71 17.28 10.62
N ALA A 448 12.05 18.12 9.81
CA ALA A 448 12.65 18.70 8.61
C ALA A 448 13.84 19.63 8.93
N ALA A 449 13.70 20.44 9.98
CA ALA A 449 14.76 21.32 10.47
C ALA A 449 15.98 20.55 10.98
N LEU A 450 15.74 19.51 11.78
CA LEU A 450 16.77 18.63 12.31
C LEU A 450 17.54 17.94 11.18
N GLN A 451 16.83 17.37 10.20
CA GLN A 451 17.45 16.75 9.03
C GLN A 451 18.32 17.75 8.24
N TYR A 452 17.81 18.96 8.01
CA TYR A 452 18.58 20.02 7.36
C TYR A 452 19.84 20.39 8.16
N LEU A 453 19.71 20.59 9.48
CA LEU A 453 20.82 20.95 10.36
C LEU A 453 21.87 19.85 10.46
N ILE A 454 21.50 18.57 10.45
CA ILE A 454 22.46 17.46 10.44
C ILE A 454 23.42 17.59 9.23
N GLU A 455 22.87 17.90 8.06
CA GLU A 455 23.62 18.00 6.80
C GLU A 455 24.41 19.30 6.65
N HIS A 456 23.90 20.42 7.18
CA HIS A 456 24.41 21.76 6.87
C HIS A 456 24.99 22.53 8.06
N SER A 457 24.87 22.04 9.30
CA SER A 457 25.41 22.73 10.48
C SER A 457 26.93 22.79 10.46
N LYS A 458 27.45 23.95 10.84
CA LYS A 458 28.88 24.14 11.09
C LYS A 458 29.27 23.46 12.41
N PRO A 459 30.56 23.09 12.60
CA PRO A 459 31.02 22.44 13.82
C PRO A 459 30.63 23.16 15.12
N GLU A 460 30.63 24.49 15.12
CA GLU A 460 30.24 25.31 16.28
C GLU A 460 28.75 25.27 16.62
N GLU A 461 27.90 24.81 15.70
CA GLU A 461 26.44 24.70 15.87
C GLU A 461 26.03 23.30 16.35
N LEU A 462 26.91 22.30 16.22
CA LEU A 462 26.63 20.92 16.59
C LEU A 462 26.27 20.74 18.07
N PRO A 463 26.94 21.40 19.04
CA PRO A 463 26.57 21.23 20.45
C PRO A 463 25.12 21.63 20.76
N LEU A 464 24.59 22.62 20.03
CA LEU A 464 23.18 23.03 20.16
C LEU A 464 22.23 21.96 19.61
N LEU A 465 22.57 21.41 18.45
CA LEU A 465 21.82 20.33 17.80
C LEU A 465 21.80 19.07 18.67
N GLU A 466 22.99 18.65 19.12
CA GLU A 466 23.18 17.52 20.01
C GLU A 466 22.39 17.68 21.31
N ARG A 467 22.45 18.88 21.91
CA ARG A 467 21.65 19.20 23.09
C ARG A 467 20.16 19.10 22.82
N HIS A 468 19.66 19.62 21.70
CA HIS A 468 18.23 19.53 21.38
C HIS A 468 17.76 18.08 21.24
N ILE A 469 18.54 17.25 20.55
CA ILE A 469 18.25 15.83 20.37
C ILE A 469 18.27 15.08 21.71
N VAL A 470 19.29 15.37 22.54
CA VAL A 470 19.43 14.74 23.86
C VAL A 470 18.32 15.23 24.77
N ASP A 471 17.97 16.51 24.79
CA ASP A 471 16.99 17.09 25.73
C ASP A 471 15.54 16.66 25.45
N ASP A 472 15.26 15.94 24.35
CA ASP A 472 13.95 15.32 24.09
C ASP A 472 13.51 14.46 25.29
N GLU A 473 12.27 14.65 25.75
CA GLU A 473 11.67 13.86 26.83
C GLU A 473 11.47 12.40 26.42
N ARG A 474 11.39 12.16 25.11
CA ARG A 474 11.14 10.85 24.50
C ARG A 474 12.26 10.52 23.52
N PRO A 475 13.44 10.12 24.01
CA PRO A 475 14.59 9.86 23.15
C PRO A 475 14.27 8.86 22.04
N GLU A 476 13.39 7.88 22.26
CA GLU A 476 12.96 6.94 21.21
C GLU A 476 12.40 7.61 19.94
N ARG A 477 11.78 8.79 20.06
CA ARG A 477 11.30 9.57 18.90
C ARG A 477 12.44 10.18 18.09
N SER A 478 13.56 10.46 18.74
CA SER A 478 14.74 11.08 18.16
C SER A 478 15.75 10.08 17.57
N MET A 479 15.56 8.77 17.77
CA MET A 479 16.48 7.71 17.32
C MET A 479 16.82 7.79 15.82
N SER A 480 15.83 8.07 14.95
CA SER A 480 16.08 8.19 13.51
C SER A 480 17.02 9.36 13.19
N ALA A 481 16.84 10.50 13.84
CA ALA A 481 17.69 11.67 13.63
C ALA A 481 19.10 11.46 14.19
N VAL A 482 19.22 10.79 15.34
CA VAL A 482 20.53 10.42 15.90
C VAL A 482 21.27 9.47 14.97
N MET A 483 20.58 8.50 14.37
CA MET A 483 21.17 7.60 13.38
C MET A 483 21.66 8.36 12.14
N GLU A 484 20.87 9.31 11.63
CA GLU A 484 21.27 10.17 10.51
C GLU A 484 22.48 11.04 10.88
N TYR A 485 22.50 11.62 12.08
CA TYR A 485 23.62 12.38 12.61
C TYR A 485 24.89 11.54 12.70
N ALA A 486 24.80 10.36 13.32
CA ALA A 486 25.89 9.41 13.44
C ALA A 486 26.39 8.94 12.07
N ALA A 487 25.49 8.69 11.12
CA ALA A 487 25.83 8.30 9.75
C ALA A 487 26.44 9.45 8.93
N ALA A 488 26.19 10.71 9.30
CA ALA A 488 26.78 11.89 8.66
C ALA A 488 28.18 12.21 9.22
N ARG A 489 28.37 12.08 10.53
CA ARG A 489 29.59 12.48 11.25
C ARG A 489 30.56 11.33 11.52
N GLY A 490 30.08 10.09 11.48
CA GLY A 490 30.87 8.90 11.78
C GLY A 490 31.52 9.01 13.16
N LYS A 491 32.85 8.86 13.22
CA LYS A 491 33.61 8.85 14.48
C LYS A 491 33.53 10.17 15.26
N GLU A 492 33.31 11.30 14.59
CA GLU A 492 33.19 12.60 15.26
C GLU A 492 31.96 12.67 16.19
N ALA A 493 30.91 11.89 15.93
CA ALA A 493 29.71 11.82 16.75
C ALA A 493 29.81 10.82 17.92
N GLU A 494 30.95 10.15 18.13
CA GLU A 494 31.07 9.07 19.12
C GLU A 494 30.70 9.52 20.54
N ALA A 495 31.24 10.66 21.00
CA ALA A 495 30.96 11.19 22.34
C ALA A 495 29.47 11.55 22.52
N PHE A 496 28.87 12.18 21.52
CA PHE A 496 27.44 12.51 21.51
C PHE A 496 26.57 11.25 21.56
N VAL A 497 26.87 10.28 20.69
CA VAL A 497 26.12 9.02 20.62
C VAL A 497 26.20 8.25 21.94
N GLN A 498 27.36 8.22 22.59
CA GLN A 498 27.50 7.61 23.92
C GLN A 498 26.61 8.28 24.96
N GLY A 499 26.60 9.62 25.01
CA GLY A 499 25.73 10.37 25.91
C GLY A 499 24.24 10.17 25.62
N TYR A 500 23.86 10.11 24.34
CA TYR A 500 22.48 9.82 23.94
C TYR A 500 22.06 8.39 24.31
N VAL A 501 22.93 7.38 24.09
CA VAL A 501 22.66 5.99 24.45
C VAL A 501 22.44 5.83 25.96
N GLU A 502 23.23 6.53 26.78
CA GLU A 502 23.03 6.56 28.22
C GLU A 502 21.65 7.11 28.58
N LYS A 503 21.26 8.26 28.03
CA LYS A 503 19.93 8.85 28.26
C LYS A 503 18.80 7.95 27.74
N TYR A 504 18.97 7.36 26.56
CA TYR A 504 17.99 6.43 25.98
C TYR A 504 17.75 5.23 26.91
N TRP A 505 18.81 4.65 27.48
CA TRP A 505 18.65 3.56 28.44
C TRP A 505 18.01 4.01 29.75
N GLN A 506 18.34 5.19 30.28
CA GLN A 506 17.65 5.75 31.46
C GLN A 506 16.14 5.91 31.23
N ALA A 507 15.75 6.41 30.05
CA ALA A 507 14.34 6.53 29.66
C ALA A 507 13.68 5.15 29.52
N LYS A 508 14.37 4.18 28.91
CA LYS A 508 13.88 2.79 28.77
C LYS A 508 13.76 2.07 30.10
N GLU A 509 14.68 2.26 31.04
CA GLU A 509 14.58 1.72 32.39
C GLU A 509 13.37 2.30 33.14
N SER A 510 13.13 3.60 33.00
CA SER A 510 11.96 4.28 33.59
C SER A 510 10.66 3.74 32.97
N GLU A 511 10.60 3.65 31.63
CA GLU A 511 9.47 3.06 30.91
C GLU A 511 9.24 1.59 31.34
N MET A 512 10.30 0.79 31.40
CA MET A 512 10.21 -0.60 31.86
C MET A 512 9.70 -0.72 33.30
N ALA A 513 10.07 0.21 34.18
CA ALA A 513 9.61 0.24 35.57
C ALA A 513 8.14 0.67 35.70
N GLU A 514 7.68 1.62 34.88
CA GLU A 514 6.26 2.00 34.81
C GLU A 514 5.37 0.83 34.34
N TYR A 515 5.91 -0.01 33.48
CA TYR A 515 5.26 -1.21 32.99
C TYR A 515 5.55 -2.45 33.88
N ASP A 516 5.29 -2.36 35.18
CA ASP A 516 5.39 -3.49 36.12
C ASP A 516 4.40 -4.64 35.80
N SER A 517 3.43 -4.39 34.92
CA SER A 517 2.49 -5.39 34.40
C SER A 517 2.98 -6.14 33.16
N LEU A 518 4.12 -5.76 32.56
CA LEU A 518 4.72 -6.55 31.47
C LEU A 518 5.38 -7.79 32.06
N ASP A 519 5.09 -8.93 31.44
CA ASP A 519 5.78 -10.17 31.70
C ASP A 519 7.28 -10.08 31.31
N ALA A 520 8.05 -11.09 31.74
CA ALA A 520 9.49 -11.14 31.53
C ALA A 520 9.89 -11.21 30.04
N ASP A 521 9.05 -11.80 29.18
CA ASP A 521 9.33 -12.02 27.77
C ASP A 521 9.09 -10.74 26.95
N ALA A 522 8.04 -9.99 27.24
CA ALA A 522 7.78 -8.66 26.71
C ALA A 522 8.90 -7.69 27.10
N ARG A 523 9.32 -7.69 28.39
CA ARG A 523 10.51 -6.92 28.83
C ARG A 523 11.77 -7.35 28.06
N ALA A 524 12.04 -8.65 27.93
CA ALA A 524 13.21 -9.15 27.21
C ALA A 524 13.20 -8.77 25.73
N ARG A 525 12.03 -8.80 25.07
CA ARG A 525 11.87 -8.38 23.67
C ARG A 525 12.08 -6.87 23.50
N MET A 526 11.50 -6.07 24.39
CA MET A 526 11.70 -4.62 24.36
C MET A 526 13.18 -4.26 24.60
N GLN A 527 13.83 -4.93 25.56
CA GLN A 527 15.25 -4.77 25.81
C GLN A 527 16.10 -5.22 24.62
N GLN A 528 15.75 -6.32 23.95
CA GLN A 528 16.44 -6.79 22.77
C GLN A 528 16.29 -5.83 21.58
N SER A 529 15.08 -5.33 21.32
CA SER A 529 14.84 -4.33 20.27
C SER A 529 15.66 -3.08 20.52
N SER A 530 15.59 -2.55 21.75
CA SER A 530 16.34 -1.37 22.20
C SER A 530 17.86 -1.60 22.09
N SER A 531 18.34 -2.80 22.43
CA SER A 531 19.75 -3.18 22.30
C SER A 531 20.20 -3.25 20.84
N ASN A 532 19.34 -3.70 19.93
CA ASN A 532 19.66 -3.75 18.51
C ASN A 532 19.74 -2.33 17.91
N GLU A 533 18.83 -1.43 18.29
CA GLU A 533 18.86 -0.02 17.90
C GLU A 533 20.15 0.67 18.40
N VAL A 534 20.48 0.51 19.68
CA VAL A 534 21.71 1.03 20.28
C VAL A 534 22.95 0.45 19.61
N ARG A 535 22.97 -0.85 19.31
CA ARG A 535 24.08 -1.50 18.61
C ARG A 535 24.27 -0.90 17.21
N GLN A 536 23.20 -0.70 16.46
CA GLN A 536 23.26 -0.06 15.14
C GLN A 536 23.81 1.35 15.23
N LEU A 537 23.37 2.10 16.25
CA LEU A 537 23.78 3.47 16.45
C LEU A 537 25.27 3.56 16.82
N LEU A 538 25.73 2.72 17.75
CA LEU A 538 27.15 2.62 18.10
C LEU A 538 27.99 2.18 16.89
N ALA A 539 27.49 1.24 16.09
CA ALA A 539 28.16 0.81 14.86
C ALA A 539 28.36 1.98 13.87
N ALA A 540 27.41 2.92 13.80
CA ALA A 540 27.48 4.08 12.91
C ALA A 540 28.68 5.01 13.22
N VAL A 541 29.08 5.09 14.49
CA VAL A 541 30.20 5.95 14.96
C VAL A 541 31.56 5.23 15.07
N THR A 542 31.63 3.92 14.81
CA THR A 542 32.91 3.16 14.91
C THR A 542 34.02 3.63 13.95
N GLY A 543 33.69 4.45 12.94
CA GLY A 543 34.64 4.87 11.90
C GLY A 543 35.05 3.78 10.92
N ARG A 544 34.49 2.57 11.05
CA ARG A 544 34.70 1.46 10.10
C ARG A 544 34.23 1.86 8.71
N SER A 545 34.91 1.41 7.68
CA SER A 545 34.49 1.53 6.28
C SER A 545 33.34 0.57 5.95
N THR A 546 32.61 0.84 4.86
CA THR A 546 31.58 -0.09 4.36
C THR A 546 32.18 -1.46 4.01
N ASP A 547 33.40 -1.47 3.43
CA ASP A 547 34.12 -2.70 3.09
C ASP A 547 34.43 -3.54 4.33
N GLU A 548 34.94 -2.93 5.40
CA GLU A 548 35.24 -3.63 6.66
C GLU A 548 33.99 -4.25 7.28
N MET A 549 32.84 -3.55 7.23
CA MET A 549 31.57 -4.08 7.72
C MET A 549 31.10 -5.26 6.88
N LEU A 550 31.08 -5.12 5.55
CA LEU A 550 30.69 -6.19 4.64
C LEU A 550 31.61 -7.41 4.77
N MET A 551 32.91 -7.18 4.99
CA MET A 551 33.88 -8.24 5.25
C MET A 551 33.66 -8.93 6.59
N ALA A 552 33.37 -8.18 7.66
CA ALA A 552 33.05 -8.77 8.96
C ALA A 552 31.79 -9.65 8.88
N VAL A 553 30.78 -9.23 8.12
CA VAL A 553 29.60 -10.05 7.81
C VAL A 553 29.98 -11.28 6.99
N ALA A 554 30.77 -11.12 5.92
CA ALA A 554 31.21 -12.23 5.08
C ALA A 554 31.99 -13.30 5.85
N GLU A 555 32.77 -12.88 6.85
CA GLU A 555 33.55 -13.75 7.73
C GLU A 555 32.71 -14.35 8.88
N GLY A 556 31.42 -14.03 8.97
CA GLY A 556 30.53 -14.47 10.06
C GLY A 556 30.83 -13.84 11.42
N ARG A 557 31.66 -12.79 11.46
CA ARG A 557 31.99 -12.05 12.69
C ARG A 557 30.85 -11.13 13.13
N GLU A 558 30.00 -10.72 12.19
CA GLU A 558 28.83 -9.88 12.44
C GLU A 558 27.61 -10.40 11.68
N ASP A 559 26.43 -10.15 12.24
CA ASP A 559 25.16 -10.45 11.61
C ASP A 559 24.78 -9.35 10.59
N LEU A 560 24.33 -9.74 9.40
CA LEU A 560 23.90 -8.78 8.39
C LEU A 560 22.62 -8.07 8.82
N GLU A 561 21.65 -8.78 9.42
CA GLU A 561 20.36 -8.18 9.79
C GLU A 561 20.57 -7.03 10.78
N ALA A 562 21.42 -7.24 11.78
CA ALA A 562 21.85 -6.21 12.73
C ALA A 562 22.53 -5.00 12.07
N ASN A 563 23.15 -5.15 10.89
CA ASN A 563 23.91 -4.08 10.21
C ASN A 563 23.24 -3.56 8.93
N THR A 564 22.12 -4.14 8.49
CA THR A 564 21.54 -3.91 7.15
C THR A 564 21.19 -2.46 6.92
N LEU A 565 20.62 -1.77 7.93
CA LEU A 565 20.23 -0.37 7.82
C LEU A 565 21.46 0.53 7.57
N LEU A 566 22.50 0.39 8.39
CA LEU A 566 23.72 1.18 8.30
C LEU A 566 24.49 0.89 7.01
N ILE A 567 24.66 -0.40 6.64
CA ILE A 567 25.27 -0.81 5.38
C ILE A 567 24.50 -0.21 4.21
N SER A 568 23.17 -0.31 4.21
CA SER A 568 22.32 0.27 3.16
C SER A 568 22.46 1.80 3.06
N GLN A 569 22.49 2.51 4.19
CA GLN A 569 22.68 3.96 4.22
C GLN A 569 24.04 4.38 3.64
N ARG A 570 25.10 3.64 3.94
CA ARG A 570 26.44 3.92 3.40
C ARG A 570 26.55 3.57 1.92
N LEU A 571 25.99 2.44 1.51
CA LEU A 571 25.93 2.04 0.10
C LEU A 571 25.14 3.05 -0.76
N LYS A 572 24.09 3.69 -0.22
CA LYS A 572 23.35 4.77 -0.90
C LYS A 572 24.20 6.00 -1.21
N LYS A 573 25.27 6.24 -0.44
CA LYS A 573 26.19 7.38 -0.63
C LYS A 573 27.33 7.07 -1.60
N MET A 574 27.52 5.79 -1.96
CA MET A 574 28.54 5.34 -2.91
C MET A 574 28.01 5.41 -4.34
N ASP A 575 28.88 5.62 -5.31
CA ASP A 575 28.51 5.40 -6.71
C ASP A 575 28.25 3.90 -6.98
N ALA A 576 27.52 3.60 -8.06
CA ALA A 576 27.12 2.23 -8.39
C ALA A 576 28.31 1.26 -8.53
N PRO A 577 29.37 1.61 -9.29
CA PRO A 577 30.54 0.75 -9.42
C PRO A 577 31.24 0.46 -8.09
N ALA A 578 31.49 1.47 -7.26
CA ALA A 578 32.17 1.31 -5.97
C ALA A 578 31.32 0.48 -4.99
N ALA A 579 30.02 0.77 -4.90
CA ALA A 579 29.10 -0.01 -4.07
C ALA A 579 29.08 -1.49 -4.49
N LEU A 580 29.06 -1.76 -5.80
CA LEU A 580 29.03 -3.13 -6.30
C LEU A 580 30.36 -3.85 -6.09
N THR A 581 31.50 -3.16 -6.24
CA THR A 581 32.82 -3.70 -5.91
C THR A 581 32.91 -4.10 -4.44
N ALA A 582 32.47 -3.24 -3.53
CA ALA A 582 32.43 -3.51 -2.10
C ALA A 582 31.59 -4.75 -1.77
N ILE A 583 30.35 -4.80 -2.29
CA ILE A 583 29.43 -5.92 -2.08
C ILE A 583 30.03 -7.22 -2.63
N LEU A 584 30.46 -7.25 -3.89
CA LEU A 584 30.95 -8.48 -4.51
C LEU A 584 32.28 -8.96 -3.92
N GLY A 585 33.14 -8.05 -3.48
CA GLY A 585 34.34 -8.38 -2.74
C GLY A 585 34.05 -9.18 -1.46
N ALA A 586 32.99 -8.80 -0.74
CA ALA A 586 32.52 -9.52 0.44
C ALA A 586 31.79 -10.83 0.08
N VAL A 587 30.88 -10.81 -0.91
CA VAL A 587 30.12 -12.00 -1.33
C VAL A 587 31.07 -13.13 -1.77
N VAL A 588 32.11 -12.82 -2.55
CA VAL A 588 33.08 -13.83 -3.04
C VAL A 588 33.90 -14.44 -1.90
N LYS A 589 34.13 -13.70 -0.81
CA LYS A 589 34.90 -14.17 0.34
C LYS A 589 34.06 -14.91 1.39
N ALA A 590 32.75 -14.64 1.45
CA ALA A 590 31.86 -15.31 2.39
C ALA A 590 31.90 -16.83 2.19
N GLN A 591 32.13 -17.61 3.25
CA GLN A 591 32.22 -19.07 3.11
C GLN A 591 30.85 -19.72 3.19
N GLU A 592 29.96 -19.20 4.04
CA GLU A 592 28.62 -19.76 4.23
C GLU A 592 27.66 -19.36 3.10
N PRO A 593 26.96 -20.32 2.47
CA PRO A 593 25.99 -20.02 1.42
C PRO A 593 24.86 -19.09 1.87
N ALA A 594 24.41 -19.20 3.12
CA ALA A 594 23.39 -18.30 3.71
C ALA A 594 23.85 -16.83 3.72
N ILE A 595 25.07 -16.56 4.18
CA ILE A 595 25.65 -15.21 4.20
C ILE A 595 25.81 -14.69 2.76
N ARG A 596 26.28 -15.52 1.81
CA ARG A 596 26.36 -15.14 0.40
C ARG A 596 25.02 -14.69 -0.17
N ARG A 597 23.97 -15.48 0.06
CA ARG A 597 22.60 -15.15 -0.34
C ARG A 597 22.19 -13.78 0.19
N GLN A 598 22.38 -13.55 1.50
CA GLN A 598 22.01 -12.30 2.14
C GLN A 598 22.74 -11.10 1.52
N LEU A 599 24.07 -11.20 1.33
CA LEU A 599 24.87 -10.15 0.70
C LEU A 599 24.50 -9.92 -0.79
N LEU A 600 24.10 -10.96 -1.53
CA LEU A 600 23.66 -10.86 -2.92
C LEU A 600 22.36 -10.07 -3.13
N TYR A 601 21.60 -9.81 -2.07
CA TYR A 601 20.43 -8.92 -2.12
C TYR A 601 20.80 -7.44 -1.93
N LEU A 602 21.96 -7.12 -1.35
CA LEU A 602 22.41 -5.74 -1.10
C LEU A 602 22.48 -4.84 -2.35
N PRO A 603 22.81 -5.34 -3.58
CA PRO A 603 22.76 -4.51 -4.77
C PRO A 603 21.37 -3.87 -4.99
N LEU A 604 20.29 -4.50 -4.55
CA LEU A 604 18.93 -3.95 -4.64
C LEU A 604 18.67 -2.81 -3.64
N HIS A 605 19.52 -2.64 -2.63
CA HIS A 605 19.46 -1.52 -1.71
C HIS A 605 20.24 -0.30 -2.22
N VAL A 606 21.09 -0.47 -3.24
CA VAL A 606 21.82 0.62 -3.90
C VAL A 606 20.88 1.29 -4.90
N PRO A 607 20.50 2.57 -4.72
CA PRO A 607 19.59 3.26 -5.62
C PRO A 607 20.03 3.21 -7.08
N ALA A 608 21.33 3.39 -7.32
CA ALA A 608 21.96 3.30 -8.63
C ALA A 608 21.73 1.98 -9.36
N LEU A 609 21.66 0.87 -8.62
CA LEU A 609 21.51 -0.46 -9.18
C LEU A 609 20.03 -0.90 -9.17
N ASN A 610 19.24 -0.42 -8.22
CA ASN A 610 17.80 -0.64 -8.11
C ASN A 610 16.97 0.34 -8.98
N ARG A 611 17.65 1.25 -9.69
CA ARG A 611 17.05 2.26 -10.56
C ARG A 611 16.20 1.67 -11.68
N LYS A 612 16.30 0.38 -12.02
CA LYS A 612 15.39 -0.28 -12.98
C LYS A 612 13.99 -0.51 -12.42
N ILE A 613 13.87 -0.84 -11.13
CA ILE A 613 12.56 -0.93 -10.46
C ILE A 613 11.96 0.47 -10.40
N MET A 614 12.76 1.48 -10.05
CA MET A 614 12.32 2.88 -10.03
C MET A 614 11.97 3.40 -11.44
N ALA A 615 12.84 3.23 -12.44
CA ALA A 615 12.63 3.64 -13.83
C ALA A 615 11.38 3.00 -14.45
N ARG A 616 11.06 1.75 -14.07
CA ARG A 616 9.80 1.11 -14.45
C ARG A 616 8.57 1.75 -13.78
N MET A 617 8.72 2.23 -12.54
CA MET A 617 7.68 2.97 -11.83
C MET A 617 7.57 4.44 -12.28
N THR A 618 8.66 5.05 -12.79
CA THR A 618 8.71 6.47 -13.15
C THR A 618 8.62 6.71 -14.65
N GLY A 619 8.83 5.68 -15.47
CA GLY A 619 8.93 5.76 -16.93
C GLY A 619 10.17 6.47 -17.44
N GLU A 620 11.16 6.69 -16.58
CA GLU A 620 12.43 7.24 -17.01
C GLU A 620 13.24 6.24 -17.82
N THR A 621 14.10 6.75 -18.70
CA THR A 621 15.14 5.92 -19.30
C THR A 621 16.11 5.56 -18.17
N PRO A 622 16.33 4.27 -17.88
CA PRO A 622 17.32 3.88 -16.89
C PRO A 622 18.67 4.51 -17.26
N GLU A 623 19.42 4.97 -16.27
CA GLU A 623 20.84 5.17 -16.47
C GLU A 623 21.48 3.88 -17.00
N ALA A 624 22.56 4.04 -17.76
CA ALA A 624 23.31 2.90 -18.23
C ALA A 624 23.70 2.03 -17.02
N ALA A 625 23.48 0.71 -17.15
CA ALA A 625 23.96 -0.23 -16.14
C ALA A 625 25.47 -0.01 -15.94
N PRO A 626 26.00 -0.23 -14.72
CA PRO A 626 27.44 -0.17 -14.51
C PRO A 626 28.13 -1.14 -15.48
N ASP A 627 29.38 -0.82 -15.85
CA ASP A 627 30.17 -1.70 -16.69
C ASP A 627 30.36 -3.05 -16.01
N MET A 628 29.78 -4.10 -16.58
CA MET A 628 29.90 -5.47 -16.09
C MET A 628 31.35 -5.97 -16.13
N GLY A 629 32.18 -5.46 -17.04
CA GLY A 629 33.58 -5.86 -17.19
C GLY A 629 34.39 -5.67 -15.90
N LEU A 630 34.06 -4.64 -15.11
CA LEU A 630 34.70 -4.38 -13.81
C LEU A 630 34.46 -5.48 -12.77
N HIS A 631 33.38 -6.26 -12.92
CA HIS A 631 32.93 -7.25 -11.93
C HIS A 631 32.81 -8.67 -12.50
N ALA A 632 33.25 -8.89 -13.75
CA ALA A 632 33.03 -10.12 -14.49
C ALA A 632 33.65 -11.36 -13.82
N GLU A 633 34.83 -11.22 -13.20
CA GLU A 633 35.48 -12.31 -12.48
C GLU A 633 34.67 -12.72 -11.24
N SER A 634 34.27 -11.77 -10.40
CA SER A 634 33.43 -12.03 -9.22
C SER A 634 32.10 -12.68 -9.61
N TRP A 635 31.46 -12.19 -10.67
CA TRP A 635 30.22 -12.79 -11.17
C TRP A 635 30.43 -14.19 -11.75
N THR A 636 31.56 -14.46 -12.40
CA THR A 636 31.90 -15.80 -12.90
C THR A 636 32.06 -16.78 -11.74
N ILE A 637 32.72 -16.37 -10.65
CA ILE A 637 32.83 -17.20 -9.44
C ILE A 637 31.44 -17.54 -8.89
N LEU A 638 30.57 -16.52 -8.77
CA LEU A 638 29.24 -16.68 -8.16
C LEU A 638 28.26 -17.45 -9.04
N ALA A 639 28.28 -17.23 -10.35
CA ALA A 639 27.45 -17.95 -11.32
C ALA A 639 27.81 -19.45 -11.41
N ASN A 640 29.02 -19.83 -10.98
CA ASN A 640 29.46 -21.23 -10.91
C ASN A 640 29.34 -21.85 -9.51
N ASP A 641 28.87 -21.10 -8.51
CA ASP A 641 28.75 -21.56 -7.13
C ASP A 641 27.47 -22.40 -6.93
N GLN A 642 27.59 -23.71 -7.18
CA GLN A 642 26.50 -24.69 -7.09
C GLN A 642 26.18 -25.14 -5.66
N ARG A 643 26.77 -24.51 -4.63
CA ARG A 643 26.48 -24.88 -3.24
C ARG A 643 25.02 -24.54 -2.92
N ALA A 644 24.32 -25.53 -2.37
CA ALA A 644 22.96 -25.37 -1.90
C ALA A 644 22.90 -24.34 -0.76
N LEU A 645 21.92 -23.46 -0.82
CA LEU A 645 21.52 -22.62 0.29
C LEU A 645 20.81 -23.51 1.32
N PRO A 646 20.95 -23.22 2.63
CA PRO A 646 20.11 -23.87 3.63
C PRO A 646 18.66 -23.71 3.21
N GLU A 647 17.91 -24.81 3.26
CA GLU A 647 16.53 -24.88 2.78
C GLU A 647 15.75 -23.73 3.40
N THR A 648 15.30 -22.80 2.55
CA THR A 648 14.20 -21.97 2.99
C THR A 648 12.96 -22.83 2.92
N PRO A 649 12.07 -22.77 3.91
CA PRO A 649 10.86 -23.58 3.96
C PRO A 649 9.88 -23.28 2.81
N PHE A 650 10.28 -22.53 1.77
CA PHE A 650 9.47 -22.17 0.60
C PHE A 650 9.96 -22.83 -0.69
N GLU A 651 11.11 -23.50 -0.67
CA GLU A 651 11.78 -23.94 -1.87
C GLU A 651 11.94 -25.47 -1.92
N ALA A 652 11.00 -26.07 -2.65
CA ALA A 652 11.01 -27.40 -3.23
C ALA A 652 12.37 -28.09 -3.51
N GLN A 653 13.29 -27.37 -4.13
CA GLN A 653 14.62 -27.87 -4.48
C GLN A 653 15.63 -26.92 -3.86
N PRO A 654 16.83 -27.39 -3.51
CA PRO A 654 17.88 -26.52 -2.99
C PRO A 654 18.14 -25.39 -4.00
N VAL A 655 17.90 -24.14 -3.61
CA VAL A 655 18.39 -22.99 -4.37
C VAL A 655 19.88 -22.94 -4.19
N THR A 656 20.62 -22.70 -5.27
CA THR A 656 22.07 -22.55 -5.20
C THR A 656 22.46 -21.08 -5.12
N VAL A 657 23.70 -20.80 -4.71
CA VAL A 657 24.26 -19.44 -4.82
C VAL A 657 24.22 -18.95 -6.27
N ALA A 658 24.49 -19.84 -7.24
CA ALA A 658 24.41 -19.54 -8.67
C ALA A 658 23.02 -19.07 -9.13
N ASP A 659 21.93 -19.64 -8.57
CA ASP A 659 20.56 -19.22 -8.87
C ASP A 659 20.31 -17.77 -8.45
N ILE A 660 20.71 -17.41 -7.22
CA ILE A 660 20.55 -16.06 -6.67
C ILE A 660 21.45 -15.09 -7.44
N ALA A 661 22.70 -15.47 -7.72
CA ALA A 661 23.62 -14.65 -8.49
C ALA A 661 23.07 -14.37 -9.90
N ALA A 662 22.53 -15.37 -10.59
CA ALA A 662 21.93 -15.20 -11.91
C ALA A 662 20.74 -14.23 -11.88
N TRP A 663 19.88 -14.35 -10.87
CA TRP A 663 18.76 -13.43 -10.68
C TRP A 663 19.26 -12.00 -10.40
N THR A 664 20.23 -11.81 -9.50
CA THR A 664 20.81 -10.50 -9.19
C THR A 664 21.49 -9.90 -10.42
N ILE A 665 22.22 -10.67 -11.23
CA ILE A 665 22.82 -10.22 -12.48
C ILE A 665 21.75 -9.71 -13.45
N GLU A 666 20.67 -10.47 -13.67
CA GLU A 666 19.61 -10.03 -14.57
C GLU A 666 18.88 -8.78 -14.02
N LYS A 667 18.76 -8.63 -12.70
CA LYS A 667 18.22 -7.40 -12.10
C LYS A 667 19.15 -6.19 -12.26
N VAL A 668 20.44 -6.36 -12.02
CA VAL A 668 21.42 -5.26 -12.06
C VAL A 668 21.78 -4.88 -13.49
N TYR A 669 21.92 -5.83 -14.41
CA TYR A 669 22.46 -5.62 -15.76
C TYR A 669 21.49 -5.93 -16.90
N GLY A 670 20.43 -6.72 -16.66
CA GLY A 670 19.42 -7.01 -17.69
C GLY A 670 18.60 -5.79 -18.12
N PRO A 671 17.91 -5.83 -19.26
CA PRO A 671 17.01 -4.75 -19.64
C PRO A 671 15.93 -4.55 -18.57
N VAL A 672 15.26 -3.40 -18.57
CA VAL A 672 14.08 -3.22 -17.70
C VAL A 672 13.06 -4.28 -18.07
N GLN A 673 12.95 -5.29 -17.22
CA GLN A 673 11.99 -6.36 -17.45
C GLN A 673 10.59 -5.76 -17.50
N SER A 674 9.82 -6.11 -18.53
CA SER A 674 8.41 -5.73 -18.58
C SER A 674 7.68 -6.33 -17.37
N ARG A 675 6.48 -5.81 -17.05
CA ARG A 675 5.65 -6.41 -15.98
C ARG A 675 5.30 -7.85 -16.28
N GLU A 676 5.14 -8.16 -17.55
CA GLU A 676 4.82 -9.48 -18.05
C GLU A 676 6.02 -10.42 -17.90
N GLU A 677 7.25 -9.97 -18.18
CA GLU A 677 8.46 -10.79 -18.02
C GLU A 677 8.74 -11.14 -16.55
N ALA A 678 8.64 -10.16 -15.64
CA ALA A 678 8.80 -10.43 -14.21
C ALA A 678 7.72 -11.40 -13.69
N LYS A 679 6.47 -11.24 -14.15
CA LYS A 679 5.37 -12.14 -13.84
C LYS A 679 5.61 -13.53 -14.43
N ALA A 680 6.12 -13.61 -15.65
CA ALA A 680 6.43 -14.86 -16.33
C ALA A 680 7.50 -15.66 -15.57
N LEU A 681 8.60 -15.04 -15.16
CA LEU A 681 9.64 -15.70 -14.37
C LEU A 681 9.09 -16.18 -13.01
N GLN A 682 8.21 -15.39 -12.37
CA GLN A 682 7.55 -15.80 -11.13
C GLN A 682 6.62 -17.01 -11.33
N LEU A 683 5.83 -17.02 -12.41
CA LEU A 683 4.94 -18.13 -12.75
C LEU A 683 5.71 -19.40 -13.10
N LEU A 684 6.77 -19.27 -13.90
CA LEU A 684 7.61 -20.40 -14.30
C LEU A 684 8.46 -20.94 -13.16
N GLY A 685 8.70 -20.14 -12.11
CA GLY A 685 9.46 -20.53 -10.94
C GLY A 685 10.79 -21.17 -11.33
N ARG A 686 11.00 -22.41 -10.90
CA ARG A 686 12.23 -23.18 -11.17
C ARG A 686 12.43 -23.54 -12.64
N ARG A 687 11.36 -23.66 -13.44
CA ARG A 687 11.50 -23.97 -14.87
C ARG A 687 12.27 -22.88 -15.62
N ALA A 688 12.28 -21.64 -15.12
CA ALA A 688 13.05 -20.54 -15.68
C ALA A 688 14.47 -20.41 -15.10
N THR A 689 14.87 -21.20 -14.10
CA THR A 689 16.18 -21.09 -13.44
C THR A 689 17.32 -21.33 -14.42
N ALA A 690 17.28 -22.43 -15.19
CA ALA A 690 18.32 -22.74 -16.19
C ALA A 690 18.46 -21.64 -17.25
N LEU A 691 17.33 -21.09 -17.73
CA LEU A 691 17.34 -19.96 -18.66
C LEU A 691 17.99 -18.72 -18.04
N THR A 692 17.64 -18.41 -16.78
CA THR A 692 18.16 -17.25 -16.07
C THR A 692 19.66 -17.37 -15.81
N GLN A 693 20.12 -18.55 -15.40
CA GLN A 693 21.54 -18.87 -15.25
C GLN A 693 22.30 -18.74 -16.58
N GLU A 694 21.78 -19.30 -17.67
CA GLU A 694 22.43 -19.24 -18.97
C GLU A 694 22.51 -17.80 -19.50
N ARG A 695 21.42 -17.04 -19.37
CA ARG A 695 21.41 -15.60 -19.70
C ARG A 695 22.44 -14.83 -18.88
N ALA A 696 22.50 -15.05 -17.58
CA ALA A 696 23.47 -14.40 -16.70
C ALA A 696 24.91 -14.76 -17.07
N ARG A 697 25.20 -16.04 -17.34
CA ARG A 697 26.52 -16.53 -17.77
C ARG A 697 26.96 -15.89 -19.08
N LEU A 698 26.08 -15.88 -20.09
CA LEU A 698 26.36 -15.26 -21.38
C LEU A 698 26.56 -13.74 -21.24
N ARG A 699 25.77 -13.08 -20.39
CA ARG A 699 25.93 -11.65 -20.12
C ARG A 699 27.29 -11.35 -19.49
N VAL A 700 27.70 -12.13 -18.49
CA VAL A 700 29.04 -12.04 -17.86
C VAL A 700 30.16 -12.27 -18.88
N ALA A 701 29.92 -13.09 -19.90
CA ALA A 701 30.83 -13.27 -21.03
C ALA A 701 30.81 -12.12 -22.07
N GLY A 702 30.14 -11.00 -21.77
CA GLY A 702 30.08 -9.81 -22.64
C GLY A 702 29.09 -9.91 -23.79
N LYS A 703 28.17 -10.89 -23.78
CA LYS A 703 27.15 -11.03 -24.83
C LYS A 703 26.10 -9.92 -24.75
N THR A 704 25.75 -9.40 -25.92
CA THR A 704 24.71 -8.37 -26.06
C THR A 704 23.32 -8.96 -25.86
N GLU A 705 22.31 -8.14 -25.55
CA GLU A 705 20.93 -8.62 -25.31
C GLU A 705 20.37 -9.45 -26.48
N ALA A 706 20.75 -9.11 -27.72
CA ALA A 706 20.33 -9.83 -28.92
C ALA A 706 20.97 -11.23 -29.05
N GLU A 707 22.10 -11.46 -28.40
CA GLU A 707 22.77 -12.76 -28.35
C GLU A 707 22.31 -13.63 -27.17
N LEU A 708 21.51 -13.08 -26.25
CA LEU A 708 20.98 -13.82 -25.12
C LEU A 708 19.72 -14.60 -25.50
N PRO A 709 19.51 -15.82 -24.96
CA PRO A 709 18.24 -16.53 -25.10
C PRO A 709 17.08 -15.64 -24.64
N PRO A 710 16.04 -15.39 -25.46
CA PRO A 710 15.02 -14.42 -25.11
C PRO A 710 14.16 -14.91 -23.92
N TYR A 711 13.58 -13.98 -23.15
CA TYR A 711 12.61 -14.36 -22.13
C TYR A 711 11.39 -15.05 -22.74
N PRO A 712 10.76 -15.98 -21.99
CA PRO A 712 9.59 -16.67 -22.46
C PRO A 712 8.38 -15.72 -22.49
N SER A 713 7.51 -15.89 -23.49
CA SER A 713 6.29 -15.12 -23.66
C SER A 713 5.18 -15.99 -24.27
N ALA A 714 3.99 -15.91 -23.68
CA ALA A 714 2.80 -16.56 -24.22
C ALA A 714 2.48 -16.10 -25.66
N ASP A 715 2.85 -14.87 -26.02
CA ASP A 715 2.57 -14.29 -27.34
C ASP A 715 3.38 -14.90 -28.48
N LYS A 716 4.46 -15.62 -28.16
CA LYS A 716 5.23 -16.39 -29.13
C LYS A 716 4.53 -17.69 -29.54
N VAL A 717 3.51 -18.12 -28.79
CA VAL A 717 2.70 -19.29 -29.11
C VAL A 717 1.54 -18.84 -29.98
N SER A 718 1.58 -19.21 -31.27
CA SER A 718 0.51 -18.92 -32.24
C SER A 718 -0.83 -19.52 -31.79
N LYS A 719 -1.93 -19.00 -32.34
CA LYS A 719 -3.27 -19.49 -31.99
C LYS A 719 -3.42 -20.99 -32.27
N GLU A 720 -2.92 -21.44 -33.41
CA GLU A 720 -2.95 -22.85 -33.84
C GLU A 720 -2.12 -23.74 -32.90
N GLN A 721 -0.94 -23.25 -32.45
CA GLN A 721 -0.14 -23.95 -31.44
C GLN A 721 -0.84 -24.00 -30.08
N ARG A 722 -1.54 -22.93 -29.66
CA ARG A 722 -2.33 -22.94 -28.42
C ARG A 722 -3.46 -23.94 -28.49
N GLU A 723 -4.21 -23.95 -29.58
CA GLU A 723 -5.30 -24.91 -29.81
C GLU A 723 -4.77 -26.35 -29.81
N SER A 724 -3.67 -26.62 -30.53
CA SER A 724 -3.03 -27.94 -30.54
C SER A 724 -2.49 -28.34 -29.16
N LEU A 725 -1.93 -27.39 -28.39
CA LEU A 725 -1.47 -27.62 -27.02
C LEU A 725 -2.64 -28.00 -26.10
N MET A 726 -3.77 -27.27 -26.17
CA MET A 726 -4.96 -27.59 -25.38
C MET A 726 -5.51 -28.95 -25.78
N GLU A 727 -5.68 -29.21 -27.08
CA GLU A 727 -6.19 -30.48 -27.60
C GLU A 727 -5.31 -31.66 -27.16
N ARG A 728 -3.97 -31.52 -27.26
CA ARG A 728 -3.02 -32.54 -26.81
C ARG A 728 -3.18 -32.84 -25.32
N LEU A 729 -3.31 -31.81 -24.47
CA LEU A 729 -3.49 -32.00 -23.03
C LEU A 729 -4.89 -32.53 -22.69
N GLU A 730 -5.92 -32.15 -23.43
CA GLU A 730 -7.29 -32.66 -23.30
C GLU A 730 -7.43 -34.12 -23.74
N GLN A 731 -6.65 -34.57 -24.73
CA GLN A 731 -6.65 -35.95 -25.22
C GLN A 731 -5.66 -36.86 -24.48
N ALA A 732 -4.64 -36.29 -23.82
CA ALA A 732 -3.66 -37.08 -23.06
C ALA A 732 -4.35 -37.95 -22.00
N LYS A 733 -3.97 -39.22 -21.87
CA LYS A 733 -4.49 -40.07 -20.79
C LYS A 733 -3.96 -39.57 -19.45
N THR A 734 -4.69 -39.78 -18.36
CA THR A 734 -4.33 -39.31 -17.02
C THR A 734 -2.89 -39.66 -16.63
N GLU A 735 -2.47 -40.89 -16.94
CA GLU A 735 -1.11 -41.40 -16.72
C GLU A 735 -0.03 -40.69 -17.55
N ASP A 736 -0.39 -40.13 -18.71
CA ASP A 736 0.52 -39.48 -19.64
C ASP A 736 0.54 -37.94 -19.46
N VAL A 737 -0.41 -37.36 -18.72
CA VAL A 737 -0.54 -35.89 -18.58
C VAL A 737 0.73 -35.27 -17.97
N GLN A 738 1.34 -35.91 -16.97
CA GLN A 738 2.57 -35.40 -16.34
C GLN A 738 3.72 -35.31 -17.35
N GLN A 739 3.86 -36.32 -18.20
CA GLN A 739 4.86 -36.34 -19.26
C GLN A 739 4.54 -35.28 -20.31
N ALA A 740 3.27 -35.14 -20.70
CA ALA A 740 2.84 -34.12 -21.65
C ALA A 740 3.13 -32.70 -21.15
N VAL A 741 2.80 -32.38 -19.90
CA VAL A 741 3.08 -31.08 -19.24
C VAL A 741 4.57 -30.83 -19.05
N SER A 742 5.37 -31.87 -18.82
CA SER A 742 6.82 -31.75 -18.68
C SER A 742 7.53 -31.53 -20.02
N ALA A 743 6.89 -31.92 -21.13
CA ALA A 743 7.44 -31.78 -22.49
C ALA A 743 7.14 -30.43 -23.16
N ILE A 744 6.29 -29.58 -22.56
CA ILE A 744 5.95 -28.26 -23.14
C ILE A 744 7.04 -27.24 -22.85
N SER A 745 7.29 -26.35 -23.81
CA SER A 745 8.24 -25.23 -23.68
C SER A 745 7.78 -24.20 -22.65
N LEU A 746 8.68 -23.32 -22.21
CA LEU A 746 8.35 -22.22 -21.29
C LEU A 746 7.29 -21.26 -21.88
N ASP A 747 7.34 -21.01 -23.19
CA ASP A 747 6.36 -20.19 -23.91
C ASP A 747 4.96 -20.85 -23.88
N GLU A 748 4.89 -22.15 -24.20
CA GLU A 748 3.65 -22.95 -24.11
C GLU A 748 3.12 -23.01 -22.68
N TRP A 749 4.00 -23.01 -21.67
CA TRP A 749 3.59 -23.00 -20.27
C TRP A 749 2.87 -21.71 -19.89
N LEU A 750 3.41 -20.55 -20.28
CA LEU A 750 2.76 -19.25 -20.05
C LEU A 750 1.44 -19.14 -20.83
N ALA A 751 1.37 -19.71 -22.04
CA ALA A 751 0.14 -19.77 -22.81
C ALA A 751 -0.90 -20.67 -22.13
N LEU A 752 -0.50 -21.85 -21.63
CA LEU A 752 -1.36 -22.75 -20.86
C LEU A 752 -1.90 -22.05 -19.61
N ASP A 753 -1.05 -21.35 -18.85
CA ASP A 753 -1.51 -20.55 -17.72
C ASP A 753 -2.63 -19.58 -18.12
N ASN A 754 -2.47 -18.81 -19.21
CA ASN A 754 -3.50 -17.87 -19.65
C ASN A 754 -4.83 -18.55 -20.07
N GLU A 755 -4.79 -19.77 -20.58
CA GLU A 755 -5.99 -20.48 -21.05
C GLU A 755 -6.72 -21.27 -19.95
N LEU A 756 -6.02 -21.70 -18.89
CA LEU A 756 -6.65 -22.46 -17.79
C LEU A 756 -7.70 -21.67 -17.00
N GLU A 757 -7.69 -20.34 -17.09
CA GLU A 757 -8.76 -19.51 -16.53
C GLU A 757 -10.05 -19.54 -17.37
N LYS A 758 -9.95 -19.90 -18.65
CA LYS A 758 -11.07 -19.96 -19.59
C LYS A 758 -11.56 -21.38 -19.83
N ASN A 759 -10.70 -22.37 -19.62
CA ASN A 759 -11.00 -23.79 -19.84
C ASN A 759 -11.06 -24.56 -18.51
N GLU A 760 -12.24 -24.52 -17.87
CA GLU A 760 -12.47 -25.17 -16.59
C GLU A 760 -12.29 -26.68 -16.65
N ALA A 761 -12.68 -27.32 -17.76
CA ALA A 761 -12.57 -28.77 -17.94
C ALA A 761 -11.10 -29.21 -17.95
N LEU A 762 -10.25 -28.53 -18.71
CA LEU A 762 -8.82 -28.79 -18.72
C LEU A 762 -8.18 -28.48 -17.36
N ASN A 763 -8.57 -27.38 -16.70
CA ASN A 763 -8.08 -27.07 -15.35
C ASN A 763 -8.41 -28.20 -14.36
N ARG A 764 -9.65 -28.69 -14.33
CA ARG A 764 -10.05 -29.85 -13.51
C ARG A 764 -9.28 -31.11 -13.86
N LYS A 765 -8.91 -31.31 -15.12
CA LYS A 765 -8.10 -32.46 -15.56
C LYS A 765 -6.65 -32.38 -15.08
N LEU A 766 -6.07 -31.19 -15.00
CA LEU A 766 -4.69 -30.98 -14.52
C LEU A 766 -4.57 -30.94 -12.99
N GLN A 767 -5.67 -30.65 -12.29
CA GLN A 767 -5.71 -30.55 -10.83
C GLN A 767 -5.16 -31.78 -10.07
N PRO A 768 -5.45 -33.03 -10.46
CA PRO A 768 -4.86 -34.20 -9.81
C PRO A 768 -3.33 -34.19 -9.79
N LEU A 769 -2.68 -33.63 -10.83
CA LEU A 769 -1.22 -33.49 -10.86
C LEU A 769 -0.73 -32.41 -9.91
N SER A 770 -1.41 -31.25 -9.89
CA SER A 770 -1.01 -30.14 -9.02
C SER A 770 -1.21 -30.44 -7.54
N LEU A 771 -2.23 -31.23 -7.21
CA LEU A 771 -2.56 -31.64 -5.84
C LEU A 771 -1.81 -32.90 -5.39
N GLN A 772 -1.10 -33.62 -6.26
CA GLN A 772 -0.38 -34.83 -5.86
C GLN A 772 0.76 -34.48 -4.89
N ILE A 773 0.79 -35.12 -3.72
CA ILE A 773 1.85 -34.94 -2.73
C ILE A 773 3.12 -35.64 -3.22
N VAL A 774 4.08 -34.87 -3.71
CA VAL A 774 5.33 -35.41 -4.27
C VAL A 774 6.44 -35.53 -3.23
N GLN A 775 6.35 -34.77 -2.14
CA GLN A 775 7.37 -34.71 -1.10
C GLN A 775 6.72 -34.48 0.27
N VAL A 776 7.19 -35.25 1.25
CA VAL A 776 6.85 -35.05 2.66
C VAL A 776 8.16 -35.10 3.44
N GLU A 777 8.43 -34.04 4.19
CA GLU A 777 9.57 -33.92 5.08
C GLU A 777 9.06 -33.89 6.51
N THR A 778 9.59 -34.77 7.35
CA THR A 778 9.26 -34.84 8.77
C THR A 778 10.55 -34.96 9.58
N PRO A 779 10.60 -34.51 10.84
CA PRO A 779 11.76 -34.74 11.68
C PRO A 779 11.95 -36.24 11.85
N ALA A 780 13.21 -36.71 11.79
CA ALA A 780 13.53 -38.14 11.89
C ALA A 780 13.02 -38.82 13.19
N HIS A 781 12.71 -38.02 14.22
CA HIS A 781 12.26 -38.48 15.53
C HIS A 781 10.75 -38.27 15.77
N SER A 782 9.99 -37.75 14.79
CA SER A 782 8.54 -37.60 14.94
C SER A 782 7.87 -38.98 14.96
N SER A 783 7.04 -39.23 15.97
CA SER A 783 6.22 -40.45 16.07
C SER A 783 5.21 -40.57 14.91
N ALA A 784 4.97 -39.48 14.17
CA ALA A 784 4.10 -39.43 13.01
C ALA A 784 4.85 -39.47 11.66
N ALA A 785 6.18 -39.64 11.66
CA ALA A 785 6.99 -39.63 10.43
C ALA A 785 6.51 -40.66 9.39
N ASP A 786 6.28 -41.91 9.82
CA ASP A 786 5.78 -42.97 8.92
C ASP A 786 4.36 -42.66 8.41
N ARG A 787 3.49 -42.15 9.30
CA ARG A 787 2.12 -41.77 8.97
C ARG A 787 2.07 -40.72 7.87
N PHE A 788 2.89 -39.67 7.98
CA PHE A 788 2.88 -38.57 7.01
C PHE A 788 3.70 -38.86 5.77
N THR A 789 4.80 -39.61 5.87
CA THR A 789 5.57 -40.06 4.69
C THR A 789 4.71 -40.93 3.78
N ALA A 790 3.78 -41.71 4.34
CA ALA A 790 2.78 -42.48 3.59
C ALA A 790 1.77 -41.61 2.80
N LEU A 791 1.75 -40.29 2.99
CA LEU A 791 0.98 -39.37 2.15
C LEU A 791 1.61 -39.17 0.76
N LYS A 792 2.90 -39.46 0.59
CA LYS A 792 3.58 -39.31 -0.70
C LYS A 792 2.87 -40.16 -1.78
N GLY A 793 2.58 -39.53 -2.91
CA GLY A 793 1.85 -40.09 -4.04
C GLY A 793 0.32 -39.93 -3.93
N ARG A 794 -0.22 -39.56 -2.77
CA ARG A 794 -1.66 -39.31 -2.57
C ARG A 794 -2.02 -37.87 -2.98
N PRO A 795 -3.27 -37.60 -3.39
CA PRO A 795 -3.73 -36.22 -3.57
C PRO A 795 -3.84 -35.50 -2.21
N LEU A 796 -3.55 -34.21 -2.21
CA LEU A 796 -3.92 -33.30 -1.12
C LEU A 796 -5.43 -33.09 -1.17
N ASP A 797 -6.13 -33.69 -0.22
CA ASP A 797 -7.56 -33.52 -0.02
C ASP A 797 -7.85 -32.83 1.32
N ARG A 798 -9.14 -32.52 1.55
CA ARG A 798 -9.60 -31.92 2.80
C ARG A 798 -9.16 -32.73 4.03
N LYS A 799 -9.26 -34.06 3.95
CA LYS A 799 -8.96 -34.95 5.07
C LYS A 799 -7.47 -34.90 5.42
N VAL A 800 -6.59 -34.84 4.43
CA VAL A 800 -5.14 -34.66 4.65
C VAL A 800 -4.86 -33.35 5.38
N VAL A 801 -5.51 -32.25 4.97
CA VAL A 801 -5.33 -30.95 5.62
C VAL A 801 -5.86 -30.98 7.06
N GLU A 802 -7.02 -31.60 7.29
CA GLU A 802 -7.59 -31.80 8.63
C GLU A 802 -6.69 -32.69 9.50
N ASP A 803 -6.14 -33.78 8.96
CA ASP A 803 -5.22 -34.69 9.67
C ASP A 803 -3.93 -33.97 10.10
N LEU A 804 -3.39 -33.11 9.23
CA LEU A 804 -2.20 -32.29 9.51
C LEU A 804 -2.47 -31.23 10.57
N LEU A 805 -3.63 -30.59 10.52
CA LEU A 805 -4.08 -29.64 11.53
C LEU A 805 -4.27 -30.34 12.89
N GLU A 806 -4.91 -31.51 12.89
CA GLU A 806 -5.17 -32.27 14.11
C GLU A 806 -3.86 -32.76 14.75
N TYR A 807 -2.91 -33.22 13.93
CA TYR A 807 -1.55 -33.47 14.41
C TYR A 807 -0.92 -32.24 15.01
N SER A 808 -1.05 -31.07 14.36
CA SER A 808 -0.51 -29.83 14.90
C SER A 808 -1.07 -29.51 16.30
N LYS A 809 -2.37 -29.76 16.51
CA LYS A 809 -3.01 -29.63 17.83
C LYS A 809 -2.51 -30.66 18.85
N GLN A 810 -2.29 -31.90 18.42
CA GLN A 810 -1.79 -32.97 19.29
C GLN A 810 -0.39 -32.66 19.81
N GLU A 811 0.53 -32.22 18.94
CA GLU A 811 1.89 -31.86 19.35
C GLU A 811 1.87 -30.67 20.33
N VAL A 812 1.07 -29.63 20.05
CA VAL A 812 0.90 -28.49 20.98
C VAL A 812 0.29 -28.93 22.30
N GLY A 813 -0.71 -29.83 22.27
CA GLY A 813 -1.32 -30.42 23.47
C GLY A 813 -0.32 -31.23 24.29
N ALA A 814 0.64 -31.88 23.63
CA ALA A 814 1.77 -32.59 24.23
C ALA A 814 2.91 -31.66 24.67
N GLY A 815 2.78 -30.34 24.49
CA GLY A 815 3.78 -29.36 24.89
C GLY A 815 4.93 -29.20 23.89
N GLN A 816 4.76 -29.62 22.64
CA GLN A 816 5.77 -29.51 21.58
C GLN A 816 5.39 -28.44 20.54
N GLY A 817 6.36 -27.62 20.15
CA GLY A 817 6.22 -26.72 19.01
C GLY A 817 6.16 -27.51 17.71
N VAL A 818 5.23 -27.13 16.82
CA VAL A 818 5.14 -27.71 15.48
C VAL A 818 4.87 -26.64 14.41
N LEU A 819 5.56 -26.73 13.28
CA LEU A 819 5.23 -26.08 12.02
C LEU A 819 4.88 -27.19 11.03
N VAL A 820 3.67 -27.14 10.52
CA VAL A 820 3.29 -27.86 9.30
C VAL A 820 3.14 -26.85 8.19
N GLN A 821 3.76 -27.12 7.04
CA GLN A 821 3.70 -26.26 5.89
C GLN A 821 3.40 -27.08 4.64
N ILE A 822 2.33 -26.70 3.94
CA ILE A 822 1.88 -27.31 2.69
C ILE A 822 2.14 -26.29 1.58
N LEU A 823 3.08 -26.60 0.69
CA LEU A 823 3.42 -25.80 -0.47
C LEU A 823 2.81 -26.42 -1.71
N HIS A 824 2.03 -25.61 -2.43
CA HIS A 824 1.62 -25.86 -3.79
C HIS A 824 2.51 -24.99 -4.69
N PRO A 825 3.64 -25.50 -5.19
CA PRO A 825 4.53 -24.76 -6.11
C PRO A 825 3.80 -24.44 -7.41
N SER A 826 4.35 -23.51 -8.19
CA SER A 826 3.87 -23.27 -9.54
C SER A 826 4.17 -24.47 -10.46
N CYS A 827 3.75 -24.37 -11.72
CA CYS A 827 4.18 -25.32 -12.75
C CYS A 827 3.69 -26.78 -12.66
N LEU A 828 2.66 -27.06 -11.86
CA LEU A 828 2.13 -28.43 -11.65
C LEU A 828 3.18 -29.38 -11.05
N ASP A 829 4.12 -28.86 -10.25
CA ASP A 829 5.22 -29.63 -9.66
C ASP A 829 4.80 -30.44 -8.40
N GLY A 830 3.50 -30.54 -8.13
CA GLY A 830 2.90 -31.29 -7.02
C GLY A 830 3.08 -30.64 -5.63
N ILE A 831 2.26 -31.08 -4.68
CA ILE A 831 2.26 -30.61 -3.28
C ILE A 831 3.48 -31.11 -2.52
N ARG A 832 4.00 -30.25 -1.66
CA ARG A 832 5.07 -30.58 -0.71
C ARG A 832 4.62 -30.26 0.70
N ILE A 833 4.85 -31.18 1.62
CA ILE A 833 4.50 -31.02 3.02
C ILE A 833 5.80 -31.03 3.82
N GLN A 834 6.04 -29.99 4.59
CA GLN A 834 7.14 -29.90 5.54
C GLN A 834 6.56 -29.88 6.95
N ILE A 835 7.02 -30.79 7.79
CA ILE A 835 6.67 -30.88 9.21
C ILE A 835 7.97 -30.71 9.97
N GLY A 836 7.99 -29.80 10.94
CA GLY A 836 9.17 -29.53 11.73
C GLY A 836 8.82 -28.79 13.02
N PRO A 837 9.81 -28.50 13.87
CA PRO A 837 9.63 -27.47 14.89
C PRO A 837 9.34 -26.12 14.20
N PRO A 838 8.57 -25.22 14.84
CA PRO A 838 8.42 -23.87 14.34
C PRO A 838 9.79 -23.20 14.31
N PRO A 839 10.06 -22.33 13.32
CA PRO A 839 11.23 -21.49 13.40
C PRO A 839 11.14 -20.65 14.68
N ASP A 840 12.30 -20.16 15.17
CA ASP A 840 12.36 -19.28 16.35
C ASP A 840 11.25 -18.23 16.27
N ALA A 841 10.58 -17.95 17.39
CA ALA A 841 9.43 -17.05 17.48
C ALA A 841 9.66 -15.72 16.75
N LYS A 842 10.91 -15.23 16.71
CA LYS A 842 11.35 -14.07 15.93
C LYS A 842 11.04 -14.15 14.42
N ALA A 843 11.20 -15.32 13.82
CA ALA A 843 10.92 -15.55 12.42
C ALA A 843 9.41 -15.52 12.09
N LEU A 844 8.53 -15.58 13.09
CA LEU A 844 7.07 -15.55 12.92
C LEU A 844 6.48 -14.11 12.93
N TYR A 845 7.24 -13.10 13.38
CA TYR A 845 6.78 -11.70 13.51
C TYR A 845 6.42 -10.96 12.21
N PRO A 846 7.12 -11.14 11.07
CA PRO A 846 6.76 -10.50 9.81
C PRO A 846 5.34 -10.83 9.32
N TYR A 847 4.71 -11.84 9.94
CA TYR A 847 3.38 -12.34 9.59
C TYR A 847 2.26 -11.80 10.50
N GLY A 848 2.56 -10.89 11.43
CA GLY A 848 1.57 -10.16 12.24
C GLY A 848 0.91 -10.99 13.35
N ILE A 849 1.50 -12.13 13.72
CA ILE A 849 0.97 -13.01 14.77
C ILE A 849 1.44 -12.47 16.13
N ARG A 850 0.53 -11.92 16.92
CA ARG A 850 0.75 -11.64 18.35
C ARG A 850 0.10 -12.78 19.13
N LEU A 851 0.91 -13.60 19.80
CA LEU A 851 0.42 -14.67 20.65
C LEU A 851 0.23 -14.10 22.06
N ASN A 852 -1.00 -14.12 22.60
CA ASN A 852 -1.24 -13.82 24.02
C ASN A 852 -0.62 -14.92 24.90
N GLU A 853 -0.13 -14.55 26.07
CA GLU A 853 0.76 -15.39 26.89
C GLU A 853 0.07 -16.54 27.62
N GLU A 854 -1.23 -16.41 27.87
CA GLU A 854 -1.98 -17.37 28.67
C GLU A 854 -2.62 -18.49 27.84
N GLU A 855 -2.57 -18.41 26.51
CA GLU A 855 -3.31 -19.33 25.62
C GLU A 855 -2.40 -20.29 24.84
N ARG A 856 -2.59 -21.61 25.09
CA ARG A 856 -2.13 -22.68 24.20
C ARG A 856 -2.80 -22.50 22.84
N SER A 857 -2.10 -21.94 21.87
CA SER A 857 -2.68 -21.58 20.58
C SER A 857 -1.97 -22.32 19.44
N VAL A 858 -2.77 -22.97 18.60
CA VAL A 858 -2.35 -23.35 17.24
C VAL A 858 -2.85 -22.25 16.33
N VAL A 859 -1.95 -21.58 15.63
CA VAL A 859 -2.31 -20.59 14.62
C VAL A 859 -2.28 -21.26 13.26
N GLY A 860 -3.45 -21.40 12.65
CA GLY A 860 -3.59 -21.82 11.26
C GLY A 860 -3.52 -20.62 10.34
N TRP A 861 -2.70 -20.69 9.30
CA TRP A 861 -2.54 -19.62 8.32
C TRP A 861 -2.57 -20.17 6.91
N CYS A 862 -3.43 -19.65 6.06
CA CYS A 862 -3.44 -19.97 4.63
C CYS A 862 -3.15 -18.70 3.84
N GLN A 863 -2.04 -18.72 3.10
CA GLN A 863 -1.76 -17.74 2.07
C GLN A 863 -1.85 -18.41 0.70
N VAL A 864 -2.98 -18.21 0.03
CA VAL A 864 -3.06 -18.49 -1.40
C VAL A 864 -2.46 -17.28 -2.11
N SER A 865 -1.19 -17.37 -2.52
CA SER A 865 -0.52 -16.33 -3.29
C SER A 865 -1.06 -16.30 -4.73
N SER A 866 -2.29 -15.82 -4.90
CA SER A 866 -2.68 -15.20 -6.16
C SER A 866 -2.14 -13.77 -6.17
N LEU A 867 -1.91 -13.17 -7.33
CA LEU A 867 -1.52 -11.75 -7.45
C LEU A 867 -2.52 -10.77 -6.77
N ALA A 868 -3.63 -11.25 -6.20
CA ALA A 868 -4.40 -10.58 -5.16
C ALA A 868 -4.11 -11.24 -3.78
N ASN A 869 -3.52 -10.47 -2.87
CA ASN A 869 -3.13 -10.84 -1.50
C ASN A 869 -4.31 -11.27 -0.61
N ALA A 870 -4.96 -12.40 -0.89
CA ALA A 870 -5.89 -13.02 0.06
C ALA A 870 -5.08 -13.74 1.14
N LYS A 871 -5.00 -13.15 2.32
CA LYS A 871 -4.47 -13.78 3.54
C LYS A 871 -5.64 -14.14 4.43
N ALA A 872 -5.78 -15.42 4.79
CA ALA A 872 -6.67 -15.85 5.85
C ALA A 872 -5.82 -16.35 7.03
N VAL A 873 -5.94 -15.67 8.17
CA VAL A 873 -5.34 -16.08 9.44
C VAL A 873 -6.48 -16.60 10.30
N TRP A 874 -6.30 -17.76 10.93
CA TRP A 874 -7.24 -18.33 11.89
C TRP A 874 -6.46 -18.75 13.14
N MET A 875 -6.84 -18.20 14.29
CA MET A 875 -6.28 -18.59 15.58
C MET A 875 -7.25 -19.59 16.24
N LEU A 876 -6.73 -20.74 16.68
CA LEU A 876 -7.53 -21.66 17.49
C LEU A 876 -7.47 -21.22 18.96
N PRO A 877 -8.63 -21.04 19.62
CA PRO A 877 -8.65 -20.85 21.06
C PRO A 877 -8.11 -22.10 21.76
N ALA A 878 -7.43 -21.89 22.89
CA ALA A 878 -6.99 -22.99 23.74
C ALA A 878 -8.20 -23.82 24.22
N PRO A 879 -8.07 -25.14 24.42
CA PRO A 879 -9.08 -25.88 25.16
C PRO A 879 -9.25 -25.21 26.53
N SER A 880 -10.48 -24.79 26.84
CA SER A 880 -10.80 -24.08 28.08
C SER A 880 -10.31 -24.90 29.28
N VAL A 881 -9.38 -24.35 30.05
CA VAL A 881 -9.07 -24.89 31.38
C VAL A 881 -10.31 -24.64 32.23
N GLU A 882 -11.00 -25.70 32.64
CA GLU A 882 -12.15 -25.59 33.54
C GLU A 882 -11.73 -24.77 34.76
N SER A 883 -12.31 -23.56 34.89
CA SER A 883 -12.03 -22.71 36.03
C SER A 883 -12.49 -23.43 37.31
N PRO A 884 -11.68 -23.43 38.39
CA PRO A 884 -12.07 -24.08 39.62
C PRO A 884 -13.36 -23.45 40.15
N THR A 885 -14.42 -24.26 40.20
CA THR A 885 -15.73 -23.87 40.73
C THR A 885 -15.62 -23.65 42.24
N GLY A 886 -15.26 -22.43 42.66
CA GLY A 886 -15.05 -22.06 44.06
C GLY A 886 -15.83 -20.80 44.44
N LYS A 887 -16.97 -21.01 45.10
CA LYS A 887 -17.75 -20.08 45.96
C LYS A 887 -18.12 -18.69 45.38
N THR A 888 -19.39 -18.57 45.03
CA THR A 888 -20.14 -17.32 44.78
C THR A 888 -20.13 -16.40 46.01
N ALA A 889 -19.39 -15.31 45.94
CA ALA A 889 -19.67 -14.09 46.70
C ALA A 889 -20.63 -13.21 45.88
N GLU A 890 -21.53 -12.47 46.56
CA GLU A 890 -22.40 -11.48 45.93
C GLU A 890 -21.56 -10.48 45.13
N LYS A 891 -21.69 -10.52 43.80
CA LYS A 891 -21.01 -9.61 42.88
C LYS A 891 -21.76 -8.29 42.82
N SER A 892 -21.02 -7.18 42.79
CA SER A 892 -21.60 -5.85 42.65
C SER A 892 -22.21 -5.65 41.25
N LEU A 893 -23.09 -4.65 41.08
CA LEU A 893 -23.66 -4.30 39.77
C LEU A 893 -22.58 -3.94 38.75
N GLU A 894 -21.46 -3.37 39.19
CA GLU A 894 -20.29 -3.09 38.33
C GLU A 894 -19.60 -4.38 37.86
N ASP A 895 -19.53 -5.41 38.70
CA ASP A 895 -18.99 -6.73 38.33
C ASP A 895 -19.91 -7.47 37.35
N GLU A 896 -21.23 -7.28 37.45
CA GLU A 896 -22.21 -7.83 36.50
C GLU A 896 -22.13 -7.13 35.13
N LEU A 897 -22.01 -5.80 35.11
CA LEU A 897 -21.84 -5.02 33.89
C LEU A 897 -20.49 -5.32 33.22
N LEU A 898 -19.41 -5.44 34.00
CA LEU A 898 -18.10 -5.85 33.50
C LEU A 898 -18.12 -7.29 32.97
N ALA A 899 -18.77 -8.22 33.66
CA ALA A 899 -18.92 -9.60 33.18
C ALA A 899 -19.76 -9.68 31.90
N THR A 900 -20.79 -8.84 31.77
CA THR A 900 -21.62 -8.75 30.55
C THR A 900 -20.81 -8.19 29.39
N ALA A 901 -20.08 -7.09 29.60
CA ALA A 901 -19.21 -6.49 28.58
C ALA A 901 -18.07 -7.43 28.16
N LEU A 902 -17.48 -8.19 29.10
CA LEU A 902 -16.47 -9.22 28.80
C LEU A 902 -17.07 -10.41 28.05
N ASN A 903 -18.30 -10.82 28.35
CA ASN A 903 -19.00 -11.88 27.61
C ASN A 903 -19.39 -11.43 26.20
N GLU A 904 -19.87 -10.20 26.03
CA GLU A 904 -20.17 -9.61 24.72
C GLU A 904 -18.89 -9.46 23.88
N ALA A 905 -17.81 -8.93 24.46
CA ALA A 905 -16.51 -8.86 23.81
C ALA A 905 -15.96 -10.26 23.44
N ALA A 906 -16.11 -11.25 24.32
CA ALA A 906 -15.73 -12.63 24.05
C ALA A 906 -16.62 -13.27 22.96
N GLN A 907 -17.89 -12.90 22.85
CA GLN A 907 -18.80 -13.35 21.80
C GLN A 907 -18.48 -12.70 20.45
N GLU A 908 -18.17 -11.40 20.42
CA GLU A 908 -17.69 -10.69 19.23
C GLU A 908 -16.35 -11.27 18.74
N LEU A 909 -15.42 -11.57 19.66
CA LEU A 909 -14.17 -12.26 19.35
C LEU A 909 -14.42 -13.63 18.73
N ARG A 910 -15.30 -14.45 19.32
CA ARG A 910 -15.70 -15.76 18.75
C ARG A 910 -16.34 -15.63 17.37
N GLN A 911 -17.20 -14.64 17.13
CA GLN A 911 -17.81 -14.42 15.81
C GLN A 911 -16.77 -13.98 14.77
N GLY A 912 -15.79 -13.17 15.18
CA GLY A 912 -14.63 -12.81 14.35
C GLY A 912 -13.77 -14.02 14.00
N GLU A 913 -13.51 -14.90 14.96
CA GLU A 913 -12.81 -16.17 14.80
C GLU A 913 -13.55 -17.13 13.87
N ASP A 914 -14.86 -17.29 14.04
CA ASP A 914 -15.72 -18.12 13.19
C ASP A 914 -15.69 -17.64 11.73
N ARG A 915 -15.72 -16.33 11.50
CA ARG A 915 -15.63 -15.75 10.15
C ARG A 915 -14.26 -16.02 9.51
N GLN A 916 -13.19 -15.82 10.27
CA GLN A 916 -11.83 -16.13 9.83
C GLN A 916 -11.65 -17.61 9.52
N GLN A 917 -12.25 -18.49 10.33
CA GLN A 917 -12.26 -19.93 10.13
C GLN A 917 -13.01 -20.31 8.85
N ILE A 918 -14.22 -19.76 8.63
CA ILE A 918 -15.01 -20.00 7.41
C ILE A 918 -14.23 -19.55 6.17
N ASP A 919 -13.60 -18.37 6.24
CA ASP A 919 -12.80 -17.84 5.13
C ASP A 919 -11.56 -18.68 4.84
N PHE A 920 -10.86 -19.12 5.89
CA PHE A 920 -9.73 -20.03 5.80
C PHE A 920 -10.15 -21.34 5.12
N TRP A 921 -11.17 -22.01 5.65
CA TRP A 921 -11.64 -23.27 5.09
C TRP A 921 -12.22 -23.11 3.68
N SER A 922 -12.90 -22.02 3.38
CA SER A 922 -13.38 -21.76 2.02
C SER A 922 -12.24 -21.67 1.00
N GLN A 923 -11.09 -21.10 1.36
CA GLN A 923 -9.91 -21.06 0.50
C GLN A 923 -9.25 -22.43 0.35
N ILE A 924 -9.14 -23.19 1.45
CA ILE A 924 -8.65 -24.57 1.42
C ILE A 924 -9.55 -25.42 0.52
N HIS A 925 -10.88 -25.34 0.68
CA HIS A 925 -11.87 -26.01 -0.14
C HIS A 925 -11.68 -25.68 -1.63
N ALA A 926 -11.60 -24.39 -1.97
CA ALA A 926 -11.36 -23.98 -3.35
C ALA A 926 -10.06 -24.57 -3.93
N LEU A 927 -9.01 -24.70 -3.11
CA LEU A 927 -7.75 -25.33 -3.52
C LEU A 927 -7.91 -26.84 -3.72
N VAL A 928 -8.41 -27.58 -2.72
CA VAL A 928 -8.46 -29.06 -2.76
C VAL A 928 -9.57 -29.62 -3.63
N GLU A 929 -10.63 -28.85 -3.90
CA GLU A 929 -11.71 -29.23 -4.84
C GLU A 929 -11.39 -28.83 -6.28
N GLY A 930 -10.20 -28.27 -6.53
CA GLY A 930 -9.74 -27.91 -7.86
C GLY A 930 -10.45 -26.71 -8.48
N GLN A 931 -11.13 -25.89 -7.67
CA GLN A 931 -11.72 -24.62 -8.10
C GLN A 931 -10.66 -23.53 -8.30
N ALA A 932 -9.50 -23.68 -7.63
CA ALA A 932 -8.32 -22.89 -7.91
C ALA A 932 -7.71 -23.24 -9.27
N LYS A 933 -6.99 -22.29 -9.85
CA LYS A 933 -6.19 -22.53 -11.07
C LYS A 933 -5.00 -23.42 -10.71
N ALA A 934 -4.85 -24.56 -11.39
CA ALA A 934 -3.86 -25.60 -11.07
C ALA A 934 -2.40 -25.12 -11.12
N THR A 935 -2.14 -24.00 -11.80
CA THR A 935 -0.80 -23.43 -11.99
C THR A 935 -0.38 -22.43 -10.90
N ARG A 936 -1.31 -22.02 -10.03
CA ARG A 936 -1.07 -20.96 -9.05
C ARG A 936 -0.30 -21.48 -7.85
N MET A 937 0.66 -20.71 -7.39
CA MET A 937 1.34 -21.00 -6.13
C MET A 937 0.40 -20.79 -4.94
N ALA A 938 0.38 -21.71 -3.99
CA ALA A 938 -0.32 -21.55 -2.71
C ALA A 938 0.54 -22.09 -1.56
N SER A 939 0.35 -21.54 -0.35
CA SER A 939 1.01 -22.01 0.87
C SER A 939 -0.02 -22.06 2.00
N ILE A 940 -0.15 -23.22 2.63
CA ILE A 940 -0.89 -23.40 3.89
C ILE A 940 0.14 -23.65 4.96
N ARG A 941 -0.02 -23.06 6.14
CA ARG A 941 0.82 -23.32 7.31
C ARG A 941 -0.04 -23.52 8.55
N PHE A 942 0.38 -24.40 9.41
CA PHE A 942 -0.11 -24.55 10.77
C PHE A 942 1.10 -24.34 11.68
N VAL A 943 1.02 -23.34 12.56
CA VAL A 943 2.08 -23.03 13.51
C VAL A 943 1.50 -23.24 14.90
N GLY A 944 1.92 -24.32 15.54
CA GLY A 944 1.63 -24.63 16.92
C GLY A 944 2.77 -24.21 17.83
N VAL A 945 2.49 -23.40 18.85
CA VAL A 945 3.47 -23.00 19.85
C VAL A 945 2.96 -23.40 21.24
N PRO A 946 3.62 -24.31 21.96
CA PRO A 946 3.16 -24.77 23.27
C PRO A 946 3.30 -23.66 24.31
N ALA A 947 2.53 -23.75 25.39
CA ALA A 947 2.57 -22.76 26.47
C ALA A 947 3.88 -22.77 27.26
N ALA A 948 4.57 -23.91 27.35
CA ALA A 948 5.77 -24.08 28.19
C ALA A 948 7.05 -23.49 27.55
N ASP A 949 7.17 -23.49 26.22
CA ASP A 949 8.33 -22.93 25.49
C ASP A 949 8.33 -21.39 25.44
N ARG A 950 7.35 -20.74 26.09
CA ARG A 950 7.25 -19.27 26.23
C ARG A 950 7.66 -18.77 27.63
N LEU A 951 8.27 -19.62 28.45
CA LEU A 951 8.83 -19.20 29.74
C LEU A 951 10.33 -19.47 29.73
N SER A 952 11.09 -18.45 29.33
CA SER A 952 12.56 -18.32 29.45
C SER A 952 13.45 -19.31 28.67
N PRO A 953 14.44 -18.82 27.88
CA PRO A 953 15.61 -19.64 27.58
C PRO A 953 16.39 -19.82 28.89
N ALA A 954 16.35 -21.01 29.47
CA ALA A 954 17.23 -21.40 30.56
C ALA A 954 18.69 -21.30 30.08
N LYS A 955 19.36 -20.19 30.35
CA LYS A 955 20.82 -20.15 30.34
C LYS A 955 21.30 -20.96 31.53
N GLU A 956 21.74 -22.19 31.29
CA GLU A 956 22.72 -22.82 32.17
C GLU A 956 23.97 -21.93 32.17
N SER A 957 24.11 -21.11 33.21
CA SER A 957 25.39 -20.50 33.54
C SER A 957 26.33 -21.62 33.96
N LYS A 958 27.20 -22.08 33.04
CA LYS A 958 28.45 -22.70 33.45
C LYS A 958 29.33 -21.62 34.07
N ASN A 959 29.21 -21.48 35.39
CA ASN A 959 30.36 -21.05 36.19
C ASN A 959 31.32 -22.24 36.23
N ASP A 960 32.31 -22.23 35.34
CA ASP A 960 33.55 -22.95 35.59
C ASP A 960 34.56 -21.92 36.12
N ASP A 961 35.02 -22.15 37.34
CA ASP A 961 36.14 -21.46 37.98
C ASP A 961 37.39 -21.51 37.08
N GLN A 962 37.90 -20.35 36.67
CA GLN A 962 39.33 -19.97 36.67
C GLN A 962 39.56 -18.52 36.25
#